data_AF-A0A3B3I0T8-F1
#
_entry.id   AF-A0A3B3I0T8-F1
#
_cell.length_a   1.000
_cell.length_b   1.000
_cell.length_c   1.000
_cell.angle_alpha   90.00
_cell.angle_beta   90.00
_cell.angle_gamma   90.00
#
_symmetry.space_group_name_H-M   'P 1'
#
loop_
_entity.id
_entity.type
_entity.pdbx_description
1 polymer ?
#
loop_
_entity_poly.entity_id
_entity_poly.type
_entity_poly.pdbx_seq_one_letter_code
_entity_poly.pdbx_strand_id
1 'polypeptide(L)'
;MLIVDFLNLHNSGARMEFYFEGVGLKFLFCLSSRGSAQFVPALVSAFTDRGAAATMKLHLVLPFICTLLSVQQSLLLQVCPALCRCDWNTNSVTCAGVDVLPQFCSCTQEVWMVASKLLFIPQDAFASLPNVSRIHISDDTTLTSLRRHSFFNLSRILHIQLTSIKALSHIHQEAFKDLPNLKYLGISNTGLRWFPGLQQIRSGQEDFLLEIVENAFIQVIPANSFSGISERALTAILSGNGMKKIESLAFNGSRLEEVDLSRNRDLDHLDEFAFSGVIGGPTHLDVSETRVTSLPPLGMNALEKLRAESVWALEVMPPFSAFPHLQRAELTFPSHCCGLQKLQRWSGRSQEVVCSLIRAALGRQQDSSAGPSQRSLRDASGLTAAGGTELGPHNNSRICPSRGAFSSAERLIEDFNLSVCTDTDSRPSCTPTPDALNPCEDVMSRAFLRVLVWVVSLVAISANLLVLLILLSCQQKLSVTRFLMGHLAFADGCMGTYLLLIASVDFYTRSRYHRYAVAWQTGSGCSLAGVLSVFASELSVYTLTTISVQRWHAIFNAMRPHRKMRLWHAAALMLIGWLLCITAAVLPLVGVNTYQRVSICLPMDTESTAARAYLVSVLTANLVAFMVVCLCYLHIYCMVHNSQHASSRSDNSMAKRMAALIFTNFLCLAPVCFYGLSATFNRPLMTFTDSKVLLVLFYPLNSCVHPFFYAILTKAFHRDTLMLLSRMGLCQRQAHLYRSRLFTVSPHIYRGSPPQ
;
A
#
# COMPACT_ATOMS: atom_id res chain seq x y z
N MET A 1 -57.89 20.57 0.83
CA MET A 1 -58.44 21.45 1.87
C MET A 1 -57.84 22.83 1.64
N LEU A 2 -58.66 23.85 1.32
CA LEU A 2 -58.38 25.31 1.26
C LEU A 2 -57.14 25.76 0.41
N ILE A 3 -57.20 26.61 -0.62
CA ILE A 3 -58.00 27.82 -1.00
C ILE A 3 -57.47 29.13 -0.36
N VAL A 4 -57.55 30.22 -1.14
CA VAL A 4 -57.18 31.65 -0.90
C VAL A 4 -55.71 31.99 -1.23
N ASP A 5 -55.30 32.91 -2.12
CA ASP A 5 -55.80 34.13 -2.84
C ASP A 5 -55.36 35.52 -2.30
N PHE A 6 -55.12 36.44 -3.25
CA PHE A 6 -55.23 37.92 -3.16
C PHE A 6 -54.19 38.73 -2.32
N LEU A 7 -53.83 40.00 -2.63
CA LEU A 7 -53.93 40.84 -3.86
C LEU A 7 -53.12 42.17 -3.73
N ASN A 8 -52.75 42.80 -4.87
CA ASN A 8 -52.55 44.25 -5.19
C ASN A 8 -51.72 45.18 -4.24
N LEU A 9 -51.19 46.36 -4.62
CA LEU A 9 -51.67 47.57 -5.34
C LEU A 9 -50.46 48.37 -5.92
N HIS A 10 -50.52 49.44 -6.76
CA HIS A 10 -51.53 49.99 -7.71
C HIS A 10 -50.97 51.24 -8.47
N ASN A 11 -51.39 51.43 -9.74
CA ASN A 11 -51.66 52.68 -10.54
C ASN A 11 -51.61 54.07 -9.82
N SER A 12 -51.35 55.25 -10.42
CA SER A 12 -51.27 55.79 -11.82
C SER A 12 -50.74 57.27 -11.82
N GLY A 13 -50.45 57.92 -12.98
CA GLY A 13 -50.60 59.42 -13.07
C GLY A 13 -49.84 60.32 -14.08
N ALA A 14 -50.32 60.43 -15.34
CA ALA A 14 -50.49 61.62 -16.24
C ALA A 14 -49.55 62.89 -16.31
N ARG A 15 -49.32 63.35 -17.58
CA ARG A 15 -49.01 64.74 -18.10
C ARG A 15 -47.61 65.35 -17.78
N MET A 16 -47.07 66.37 -18.48
CA MET A 16 -47.58 67.34 -19.50
C MET A 16 -46.45 67.90 -20.42
N GLU A 17 -46.71 68.15 -21.72
CA GLU A 17 -46.24 69.27 -22.62
C GLU A 17 -44.74 69.70 -22.75
N PHE A 18 -44.24 70.40 -23.78
CA PHE A 18 -44.39 70.43 -25.26
C PHE A 18 -43.29 71.35 -25.88
N TYR A 19 -42.81 71.13 -27.11
CA TYR A 19 -42.58 72.17 -28.16
C TYR A 19 -42.20 71.55 -29.54
N PHE A 20 -42.31 72.34 -30.62
CA PHE A 20 -42.05 72.01 -32.05
C PHE A 20 -40.59 72.38 -32.47
N GLU A 21 -40.04 72.14 -33.68
CA GLU A 21 -40.55 71.83 -35.04
C GLU A 21 -39.88 70.54 -35.63
N GLY A 22 -40.30 69.89 -36.73
CA GLY A 22 -40.19 70.30 -38.15
C GLY A 22 -38.85 69.81 -38.77
N VAL A 23 -38.75 69.16 -39.95
CA VAL A 23 -39.66 68.84 -41.06
C VAL A 23 -39.21 67.51 -41.72
N GLY A 24 -40.13 66.68 -42.25
CA GLY A 24 -39.81 65.55 -43.15
C GLY A 24 -40.63 64.26 -42.92
N LEU A 25 -41.50 63.89 -43.88
CA LEU A 25 -42.33 62.67 -43.84
C LEU A 25 -41.46 61.42 -44.19
N LYS A 26 -41.59 60.23 -43.57
CA LYS A 26 -42.74 59.34 -43.29
C LYS A 26 -43.38 58.70 -44.54
N PHE A 27 -43.84 57.44 -44.58
CA PHE A 27 -43.82 56.22 -43.72
C PHE A 27 -44.01 55.02 -44.70
N LEU A 28 -43.51 53.78 -44.53
CA LEU A 28 -43.67 52.73 -43.51
C LEU A 28 -44.94 51.82 -43.65
N PHE A 29 -44.69 50.54 -43.98
CA PHE A 29 -45.45 49.28 -43.72
C PHE A 29 -46.87 48.93 -44.25
N CYS A 30 -46.96 47.64 -44.64
CA CYS A 30 -48.04 46.64 -44.41
C CYS A 30 -49.30 46.49 -45.31
N LEU A 31 -49.40 45.27 -45.88
CA LEU A 31 -50.56 44.33 -45.90
C LEU A 31 -51.98 44.83 -46.26
N SER A 32 -52.58 44.27 -47.33
CA SER A 32 -53.52 43.12 -47.25
C SER A 32 -54.47 42.93 -48.46
N SER A 33 -54.79 41.66 -48.76
CA SER A 33 -56.08 41.13 -49.29
C SER A 33 -56.83 41.73 -50.51
N ARG A 34 -56.78 40.94 -51.62
CA ARG A 34 -57.90 40.57 -52.54
C ARG A 34 -58.66 41.62 -53.39
N GLY A 35 -58.58 41.42 -54.71
CA GLY A 35 -59.66 41.64 -55.70
C GLY A 35 -59.54 42.90 -56.59
N SER A 36 -60.00 42.92 -57.84
CA SER A 36 -60.34 41.81 -58.79
C SER A 36 -60.68 42.35 -60.20
N ALA A 37 -59.92 41.93 -61.24
CA ALA A 37 -60.16 42.16 -62.69
C ALA A 37 -60.17 43.66 -63.14
N GLN A 38 -60.09 44.07 -64.41
CA GLN A 38 -59.92 43.46 -65.76
C GLN A 38 -58.70 44.16 -66.47
N PHE A 39 -58.09 43.76 -67.61
CA PHE A 39 -58.63 43.51 -68.96
C PHE A 39 -57.60 42.78 -69.88
N VAL A 40 -58.07 42.21 -71.00
CA VAL A 40 -57.40 41.31 -72.00
C VAL A 40 -58.16 41.44 -73.35
N PRO A 41 -57.65 41.17 -74.59
CA PRO A 41 -56.37 40.57 -75.06
C PRO A 41 -55.58 41.37 -76.15
N ALA A 42 -54.50 40.78 -76.69
CA ALA A 42 -54.06 40.93 -78.09
C ALA A 42 -53.44 39.58 -78.60
N LEU A 43 -53.48 39.28 -79.91
CA LEU A 43 -53.34 37.89 -80.42
C LEU A 43 -52.54 37.74 -81.73
N VAL A 44 -51.66 36.71 -81.78
CA VAL A 44 -51.38 35.74 -82.88
C VAL A 44 -51.17 36.20 -84.36
N SER A 45 -49.97 35.87 -84.86
CA SER A 45 -49.58 35.47 -86.25
C SER A 45 -49.53 36.46 -87.43
N ALA A 46 -48.47 36.31 -88.24
CA ALA A 46 -48.51 36.45 -89.70
C ALA A 46 -47.38 35.62 -90.39
N PHE A 47 -47.74 34.94 -91.48
CA PHE A 47 -46.97 34.36 -92.60
C PHE A 47 -45.48 34.76 -92.72
N THR A 48 -44.50 33.84 -92.77
CA THR A 48 -44.12 32.88 -93.84
C THR A 48 -43.80 33.49 -95.22
N ASP A 49 -42.56 33.34 -95.70
CA ASP A 49 -42.28 33.02 -97.11
C ASP A 49 -40.94 32.24 -97.27
N ARG A 50 -40.56 31.92 -98.51
CA ARG A 50 -39.72 30.77 -98.89
C ARG A 50 -38.20 31.02 -98.95
N GLY A 51 -37.46 30.05 -98.43
CA GLY A 51 -36.59 29.20 -99.26
C GLY A 51 -35.24 29.76 -99.76
N ALA A 52 -34.16 29.36 -99.08
CA ALA A 52 -32.84 29.16 -99.66
C ALA A 52 -32.13 28.01 -98.93
N ALA A 53 -31.26 27.27 -99.62
CA ALA A 53 -30.49 26.16 -99.03
C ALA A 53 -29.05 26.58 -98.75
N ALA A 54 -28.47 26.15 -97.61
CA ALA A 54 -27.07 25.71 -97.48
C ALA A 54 -26.65 25.39 -96.02
N THR A 55 -25.97 24.26 -95.85
CA THR A 55 -24.83 23.98 -94.93
C THR A 55 -24.83 24.40 -93.44
N MET A 56 -24.51 23.39 -92.60
CA MET A 56 -23.76 23.48 -91.33
C MET A 56 -24.27 24.37 -90.19
N LYS A 57 -24.65 23.71 -89.07
CA LYS A 57 -23.99 23.90 -87.76
C LYS A 57 -24.32 22.79 -86.74
N LEU A 58 -23.57 21.68 -86.82
CA LEU A 58 -23.55 20.62 -85.79
C LEU A 58 -22.75 21.09 -84.54
N HIS A 59 -23.18 22.20 -83.91
CA HIS A 59 -22.45 22.83 -82.81
C HIS A 59 -23.32 23.30 -81.63
N LEU A 60 -24.66 23.25 -81.72
CA LEU A 60 -25.54 23.68 -80.61
C LEU A 60 -26.03 22.54 -79.70
N VAL A 61 -25.81 21.27 -80.05
CA VAL A 61 -26.33 20.13 -79.27
C VAL A 61 -25.38 19.72 -78.12
N LEU A 62 -24.06 19.78 -78.33
CA LEU A 62 -23.08 19.48 -77.26
C LEU A 62 -23.22 20.37 -76.01
N PRO A 63 -23.31 21.71 -76.09
CA PRO A 63 -23.39 22.53 -74.87
C PRO A 63 -24.64 22.25 -74.05
N PHE A 64 -25.76 21.85 -74.68
CA PHE A 64 -27.01 21.54 -73.97
C PHE A 64 -26.95 20.19 -73.22
N ILE A 65 -26.21 19.21 -73.76
CA ILE A 65 -25.94 17.94 -73.06
C ILE A 65 -24.92 18.18 -71.93
N CYS A 66 -23.90 19.00 -72.17
CA CYS A 66 -22.94 19.38 -71.14
C CYS A 66 -23.56 20.19 -69.98
N THR A 67 -24.54 21.06 -70.23
CA THR A 67 -25.24 21.76 -69.13
C THR A 67 -26.20 20.86 -68.36
N LEU A 68 -26.86 19.89 -69.00
CA LEU A 68 -27.63 18.88 -68.28
C LEU A 68 -26.74 18.00 -67.38
N LEU A 69 -25.54 17.62 -67.85
CA LEU A 69 -24.56 16.89 -67.06
C LEU A 69 -23.92 17.75 -65.94
N SER A 70 -23.66 19.04 -66.16
CA SER A 70 -23.03 19.91 -65.16
C SER A 70 -24.00 20.45 -64.10
N VAL A 71 -25.28 20.67 -64.46
CA VAL A 71 -26.34 21.03 -63.49
C VAL A 71 -26.67 19.84 -62.57
N GLN A 72 -26.43 18.60 -63.01
CA GLN A 72 -26.53 17.42 -62.15
C GLN A 72 -25.36 17.28 -61.15
N GLN A 73 -24.34 18.14 -61.21
CA GLN A 73 -23.16 18.09 -60.33
C GLN A 73 -23.13 19.20 -59.25
N SER A 74 -24.21 19.99 -59.10
CA SER A 74 -24.36 20.99 -58.04
C SER A 74 -25.53 20.76 -57.08
N LEU A 75 -26.23 19.61 -57.19
CA LEU A 75 -27.04 19.06 -56.11
C LEU A 75 -26.50 17.68 -55.70
N LEU A 76 -25.47 17.68 -54.86
CA LEU A 76 -25.18 16.54 -53.98
C LEU A 76 -26.32 16.45 -52.96
N LEU A 77 -27.39 15.76 -53.35
CA LEU A 77 -28.52 15.42 -52.51
C LEU A 77 -28.00 14.75 -51.23
N GLN A 78 -28.58 15.07 -50.07
CA GLN A 78 -28.18 14.48 -48.78
C GLN A 78 -28.70 13.03 -48.66
N VAL A 79 -28.23 12.15 -49.54
CA VAL A 79 -28.57 10.73 -49.56
C VAL A 79 -27.94 10.07 -48.34
N CYS A 80 -28.76 9.75 -47.35
CA CYS A 80 -28.32 8.87 -46.27
C CYS A 80 -28.11 7.46 -46.84
N PRO A 81 -26.99 6.77 -46.55
CA PRO A 81 -26.76 5.43 -47.09
C PRO A 81 -27.78 4.41 -46.59
N ALA A 82 -28.02 3.36 -47.38
CA ALA A 82 -28.87 2.25 -46.96
C ALA A 82 -28.31 1.59 -45.67
N LEU A 83 -29.21 1.15 -44.78
CA LEU A 83 -28.89 0.66 -43.43
C LEU A 83 -28.20 1.68 -42.50
N CYS A 84 -28.23 2.97 -42.85
CA CYS A 84 -27.79 4.06 -42.00
C CYS A 84 -28.92 5.05 -41.68
N ARG A 85 -28.76 5.77 -40.57
CA ARG A 85 -29.57 6.91 -40.11
C ARG A 85 -28.66 8.13 -40.05
N CYS A 86 -29.11 9.25 -40.61
CA CYS A 86 -28.31 10.47 -40.67
C CYS A 86 -29.06 11.62 -39.99
N ASP A 87 -28.37 12.41 -39.19
CA ASP A 87 -28.85 13.70 -38.68
C ASP A 87 -27.99 14.83 -39.23
N TRP A 88 -28.57 15.62 -40.13
CA TRP A 88 -27.89 16.73 -40.79
C TRP A 88 -27.83 18.00 -39.93
N ASN A 89 -28.44 18.03 -38.74
CA ASN A 89 -28.24 19.11 -37.77
C ASN A 89 -26.88 18.96 -37.05
N THR A 90 -26.52 17.72 -36.70
CA THR A 90 -25.21 17.37 -36.10
C THR A 90 -24.17 16.91 -37.13
N ASN A 91 -24.57 16.69 -38.38
CA ASN A 91 -23.79 16.01 -39.42
C ASN A 91 -23.28 14.62 -38.98
N SER A 92 -24.08 13.91 -38.18
CA SER A 92 -23.78 12.55 -37.73
C SER A 92 -24.44 11.49 -38.63
N VAL A 93 -23.76 10.36 -38.79
CA VAL A 93 -24.25 9.19 -39.54
C VAL A 93 -24.05 7.94 -38.70
N THR A 94 -25.13 7.21 -38.43
CA THR A 94 -25.14 5.97 -37.66
C THR A 94 -25.59 4.80 -38.54
N CYS A 95 -24.68 3.86 -38.80
CA CYS A 95 -24.91 2.68 -39.63
C CYS A 95 -24.99 1.42 -38.77
N ALA A 96 -25.93 0.52 -39.08
CA ALA A 96 -26.10 -0.73 -38.34
C ALA A 96 -26.33 -1.94 -39.25
N GLY A 97 -25.65 -3.05 -38.96
CA GLY A 97 -25.79 -4.29 -39.74
C GLY A 97 -25.22 -4.28 -41.16
N VAL A 98 -24.46 -3.24 -41.54
CA VAL A 98 -23.82 -3.07 -42.86
C VAL A 98 -22.73 -4.10 -43.13
N ASP A 99 -22.74 -4.67 -44.32
CA ASP A 99 -21.81 -5.70 -44.83
C ASP A 99 -20.72 -5.14 -45.77
N VAL A 100 -20.94 -3.96 -46.33
CA VAL A 100 -19.97 -3.16 -47.09
C VAL A 100 -19.90 -1.75 -46.49
N LEU A 101 -18.70 -1.16 -46.45
CA LEU A 101 -18.52 0.20 -45.94
C LEU A 101 -19.28 1.20 -46.83
N PRO A 102 -20.25 1.97 -46.31
CA PRO A 102 -21.04 2.89 -47.11
C PRO A 102 -20.25 4.14 -47.50
N GLN A 103 -20.61 4.77 -48.62
CA GLN A 103 -20.03 6.04 -49.03
C GLN A 103 -20.69 7.19 -48.25
N PHE A 104 -19.91 7.87 -47.42
CA PHE A 104 -20.35 8.98 -46.57
C PHE A 104 -20.30 10.34 -47.30
N CYS A 105 -21.02 11.34 -46.78
CA CYS A 105 -20.96 12.72 -47.26
C CYS A 105 -19.66 13.40 -46.80
N SER A 106 -19.02 14.22 -47.65
CA SER A 106 -17.89 15.08 -47.23
C SER A 106 -18.28 16.13 -46.16
N CYS A 107 -19.59 16.31 -45.92
CA CYS A 107 -20.18 17.10 -44.85
C CYS A 107 -20.22 16.37 -43.48
N THR A 108 -20.11 15.04 -43.45
CA THR A 108 -20.20 14.24 -42.22
C THR A 108 -19.09 14.58 -41.24
N GLN A 109 -19.47 14.83 -39.98
CA GLN A 109 -18.56 15.12 -38.87
C GLN A 109 -18.43 13.92 -37.92
N GLU A 110 -19.50 13.15 -37.71
CA GLU A 110 -19.46 11.97 -36.83
C GLU A 110 -19.91 10.71 -37.57
N VAL A 111 -19.11 9.66 -37.46
CA VAL A 111 -19.41 8.33 -38.03
C VAL A 111 -19.55 7.31 -36.90
N TRP A 112 -20.72 6.69 -36.80
CA TRP A 112 -21.04 5.65 -35.83
C TRP A 112 -21.36 4.36 -36.59
N MET A 113 -20.64 3.26 -36.33
CA MET A 113 -20.90 1.94 -36.91
C MET A 113 -21.12 0.94 -35.78
N VAL A 114 -22.34 0.40 -35.68
CA VAL A 114 -22.77 -0.45 -34.57
C VAL A 114 -23.24 -1.80 -35.10
N ALA A 115 -22.68 -2.90 -34.58
CA ALA A 115 -23.00 -4.26 -35.02
C ALA A 115 -22.97 -4.43 -36.56
N SER A 116 -21.91 -3.92 -37.20
CA SER A 116 -21.62 -4.17 -38.60
C SER A 116 -21.30 -5.66 -38.86
N LYS A 117 -21.24 -6.03 -40.14
CA LYS A 117 -20.91 -7.36 -40.66
C LYS A 117 -19.63 -7.32 -41.50
N LEU A 118 -18.77 -6.35 -41.22
CA LEU A 118 -17.57 -6.05 -41.99
C LEU A 118 -16.43 -6.98 -41.55
N LEU A 119 -15.97 -7.88 -42.42
CA LEU A 119 -14.84 -8.76 -42.10
C LEU A 119 -13.55 -7.98 -41.75
N PHE A 120 -13.35 -6.82 -42.38
CA PHE A 120 -12.24 -5.90 -42.18
C PHE A 120 -12.67 -4.46 -42.48
N ILE A 121 -12.04 -3.47 -41.85
CA ILE A 121 -12.11 -2.07 -42.33
C ILE A 121 -11.14 -1.94 -43.53
N PRO A 122 -11.57 -1.38 -44.67
CA PRO A 122 -10.72 -1.27 -45.86
C PRO A 122 -9.55 -0.28 -45.66
N GLN A 123 -8.67 -0.24 -46.66
CA GLN A 123 -7.64 0.79 -46.75
C GLN A 123 -8.26 2.15 -47.15
N ASP A 124 -7.71 3.24 -46.64
CA ASP A 124 -8.09 4.64 -46.91
C ASP A 124 -9.60 4.93 -46.64
N ALA A 125 -10.21 4.13 -45.75
CA ALA A 125 -11.66 4.00 -45.52
C ALA A 125 -12.40 5.32 -45.24
N PHE A 126 -11.76 6.24 -44.50
CA PHE A 126 -12.34 7.53 -44.13
C PHE A 126 -11.61 8.72 -44.78
N ALA A 127 -10.65 8.49 -45.68
CA ALA A 127 -9.81 9.54 -46.25
C ALA A 127 -10.57 10.57 -47.11
N SER A 128 -11.81 10.25 -47.52
CA SER A 128 -12.72 11.14 -48.24
C SER A 128 -13.51 12.11 -47.33
N LEU A 129 -13.30 12.07 -46.02
CA LEU A 129 -14.02 12.86 -45.03
C LEU A 129 -13.16 14.00 -44.43
N PRO A 130 -13.05 15.17 -45.09
CA PRO A 130 -12.21 16.27 -44.61
C PRO A 130 -12.72 16.92 -43.31
N ASN A 131 -13.95 16.62 -42.89
CA ASN A 131 -14.62 17.22 -41.74
C ASN A 131 -14.86 16.25 -40.57
N VAL A 132 -14.43 14.99 -40.67
CA VAL A 132 -14.70 14.00 -39.61
C VAL A 132 -13.94 14.37 -38.33
N SER A 133 -14.68 14.47 -37.23
CA SER A 133 -14.21 14.78 -35.88
C SER A 133 -14.33 13.59 -34.93
N ARG A 134 -15.31 12.69 -35.14
CA ARG A 134 -15.45 11.43 -34.37
C ARG A 134 -15.72 10.23 -35.26
N ILE A 135 -15.07 9.11 -34.95
CA ILE A 135 -15.40 7.79 -35.51
C ILE A 135 -15.54 6.78 -34.35
N HIS A 136 -16.69 6.12 -34.26
CA HIS A 136 -16.99 5.10 -33.26
C HIS A 136 -17.40 3.80 -33.97
N ILE A 137 -16.75 2.69 -33.62
CA ILE A 137 -17.04 1.34 -34.14
C ILE A 137 -17.29 0.43 -32.94
N SER A 138 -18.47 -0.19 -32.86
CA SER A 138 -18.85 -0.99 -31.69
C SER A 138 -19.72 -2.22 -31.99
N ASP A 139 -19.69 -3.17 -31.05
CA ASP A 139 -20.51 -4.39 -31.01
C ASP A 139 -20.46 -5.27 -32.27
N ASP A 140 -19.39 -5.16 -33.08
CA ASP A 140 -19.16 -5.99 -34.26
C ASP A 140 -18.54 -7.36 -33.86
N THR A 141 -19.19 -8.43 -34.32
CA THR A 141 -18.83 -9.84 -34.04
C THR A 141 -18.09 -10.51 -35.20
N THR A 142 -17.90 -9.80 -36.31
CA THR A 142 -17.33 -10.27 -37.58
C THR A 142 -16.02 -9.57 -37.94
N LEU A 143 -15.78 -8.37 -37.42
CA LEU A 143 -14.64 -7.53 -37.75
C LEU A 143 -13.33 -8.10 -37.18
N THR A 144 -12.58 -8.78 -38.04
CA THR A 144 -11.32 -9.45 -37.70
C THR A 144 -10.11 -8.54 -37.69
N SER A 145 -10.09 -7.49 -38.54
CA SER A 145 -8.88 -6.71 -38.78
C SER A 145 -9.08 -5.28 -39.29
N LEU A 146 -8.13 -4.42 -38.94
CA LEU A 146 -7.92 -3.12 -39.60
C LEU A 146 -6.80 -3.22 -40.62
N ARG A 147 -7.01 -2.70 -41.83
CA ARG A 147 -6.01 -2.67 -42.90
C ARG A 147 -5.08 -1.46 -42.78
N ARG A 148 -4.07 -1.43 -43.66
CA ARG A 148 -3.21 -0.26 -43.88
C ARG A 148 -4.07 0.98 -44.16
N HIS A 149 -3.73 2.10 -43.53
CA HIS A 149 -4.40 3.39 -43.68
C HIS A 149 -5.92 3.39 -43.44
N SER A 150 -6.47 2.50 -42.60
CA SER A 150 -7.91 2.58 -42.26
C SER A 150 -8.28 3.93 -41.62
N PHE A 151 -7.37 4.52 -40.84
CA PHE A 151 -7.45 5.89 -40.31
C PHE A 151 -6.19 6.67 -40.73
N PHE A 152 -6.28 7.43 -41.83
CA PHE A 152 -5.15 8.12 -42.44
C PHE A 152 -5.49 9.55 -42.87
N ASN A 153 -4.58 10.50 -42.60
CA ASN A 153 -4.64 11.90 -43.05
C ASN A 153 -5.93 12.65 -42.64
N LEU A 154 -6.49 12.29 -41.48
CA LEU A 154 -7.74 12.87 -40.96
C LEU A 154 -7.43 14.13 -40.15
N SER A 155 -7.14 15.25 -40.82
CA SER A 155 -6.67 16.48 -40.17
C SER A 155 -7.63 17.11 -39.16
N ARG A 156 -8.92 16.72 -39.14
CA ARG A 156 -9.94 17.21 -38.19
C ARG A 156 -10.39 16.17 -37.15
N ILE A 157 -9.84 14.96 -37.15
CA ILE A 157 -10.24 13.92 -36.19
C ILE A 157 -9.84 14.32 -34.77
N LEU A 158 -10.75 14.14 -33.82
CA LEU A 158 -10.55 14.36 -32.38
C LEU A 158 -10.72 13.06 -31.59
N HIS A 159 -11.61 12.17 -32.01
CA HIS A 159 -12.01 10.97 -31.26
C HIS A 159 -12.08 9.74 -32.18
N ILE A 160 -11.36 8.67 -31.87
CA ILE A 160 -11.57 7.34 -32.46
C ILE A 160 -11.85 6.35 -31.34
N GLN A 161 -12.87 5.51 -31.50
CA GLN A 161 -13.22 4.48 -30.52
C GLN A 161 -13.57 3.15 -31.18
N LEU A 162 -12.97 2.08 -30.67
CA LEU A 162 -13.21 0.69 -31.05
C LEU A 162 -13.61 -0.09 -29.79
N THR A 163 -14.86 -0.53 -29.66
CA THR A 163 -15.39 -1.11 -28.42
C THR A 163 -16.16 -2.42 -28.66
N SER A 164 -15.98 -3.42 -27.81
CA SER A 164 -16.66 -4.73 -27.88
C SER A 164 -16.39 -5.55 -29.15
N ILE A 165 -15.34 -5.24 -29.91
CA ILE A 165 -15.02 -5.89 -31.19
C ILE A 165 -14.26 -7.20 -30.95
N LYS A 166 -14.97 -8.21 -30.43
CA LYS A 166 -14.37 -9.46 -29.91
C LYS A 166 -13.64 -10.31 -30.96
N ALA A 167 -13.96 -10.14 -32.24
CA ALA A 167 -13.27 -10.80 -33.35
C ALA A 167 -11.97 -10.10 -33.79
N LEU A 168 -11.76 -8.83 -33.40
CA LEU A 168 -10.64 -8.01 -33.86
C LEU A 168 -9.33 -8.55 -33.28
N SER A 169 -8.54 -9.20 -34.13
CA SER A 169 -7.32 -9.92 -33.75
C SER A 169 -6.05 -9.33 -34.36
N HIS A 170 -6.17 -8.46 -35.37
CA HIS A 170 -5.04 -7.82 -36.04
C HIS A 170 -5.33 -6.36 -36.43
N ILE A 171 -4.50 -5.43 -35.95
CA ILE A 171 -4.44 -4.05 -36.43
C ILE A 171 -3.11 -3.89 -37.18
N HIS A 172 -3.17 -3.49 -38.45
CA HIS A 172 -1.97 -3.22 -39.25
C HIS A 172 -1.16 -2.06 -38.65
N GLN A 173 0.19 -2.11 -38.69
CA GLN A 173 1.04 -1.10 -38.04
C GLN A 173 0.85 0.34 -38.57
N GLU A 174 0.53 0.49 -39.86
CA GLU A 174 0.11 1.77 -40.46
C GLU A 174 -1.43 1.93 -40.53
N ALA A 175 -2.22 1.31 -39.65
CA ALA A 175 -3.68 1.48 -39.63
C ALA A 175 -4.10 2.87 -39.12
N PHE A 176 -3.34 3.43 -38.17
CA PHE A 176 -3.48 4.79 -37.65
C PHE A 176 -2.27 5.61 -38.06
N LYS A 177 -2.46 6.68 -38.84
CA LYS A 177 -1.35 7.44 -39.41
C LYS A 177 -1.69 8.89 -39.74
N ASP A 178 -0.81 9.81 -39.37
CA ASP A 178 -0.90 11.25 -39.67
C ASP A 178 -2.25 11.83 -39.18
N LEU A 179 -2.47 11.79 -37.86
CA LEU A 179 -3.71 12.17 -37.17
C LEU A 179 -3.45 13.32 -36.17
N PRO A 180 -3.03 14.52 -36.63
CA PRO A 180 -2.37 15.54 -35.81
C PRO A 180 -3.23 16.20 -34.72
N ASN A 181 -4.56 16.05 -34.78
CA ASN A 181 -5.51 16.64 -33.83
C ASN A 181 -6.24 15.61 -32.96
N LEU A 182 -5.83 14.34 -33.00
CA LEU A 182 -6.47 13.27 -32.23
C LEU A 182 -6.29 13.50 -30.71
N LYS A 183 -7.41 13.69 -29.99
CA LYS A 183 -7.46 13.84 -28.52
C LYS A 183 -7.81 12.54 -27.79
N TYR A 184 -8.49 11.61 -28.45
CA TYR A 184 -8.90 10.34 -27.84
C TYR A 184 -8.75 9.17 -28.81
N LEU A 185 -8.10 8.10 -28.35
CA LEU A 185 -8.08 6.79 -29.00
C LEU A 185 -8.46 5.70 -28.00
N GLY A 186 -9.68 5.17 -28.12
CA GLY A 186 -10.19 4.07 -27.31
C GLY A 186 -10.14 2.73 -28.06
N ILE A 187 -9.58 1.69 -27.44
CA ILE A 187 -9.58 0.30 -27.94
C ILE A 187 -9.93 -0.63 -26.77
N SER A 188 -11.20 -1.04 -26.68
CA SER A 188 -11.72 -1.79 -25.53
C SER A 188 -12.46 -3.08 -25.88
N ASN A 189 -12.30 -4.11 -25.03
CA ASN A 189 -13.00 -5.40 -25.13
C ASN A 189 -12.84 -6.07 -26.53
N THR A 190 -11.60 -6.16 -27.00
CA THR A 190 -11.24 -6.73 -28.31
C THR A 190 -10.49 -8.07 -28.23
N GLY A 191 -10.38 -8.78 -29.36
CA GLY A 191 -9.63 -10.03 -29.49
C GLY A 191 -8.11 -9.88 -29.67
N LEU A 192 -7.54 -8.69 -29.47
CA LEU A 192 -6.14 -8.39 -29.78
C LEU A 192 -5.15 -9.13 -28.87
N ARG A 193 -4.20 -9.83 -29.50
CA ARG A 193 -3.16 -10.63 -28.82
C ARG A 193 -1.84 -9.87 -28.59
N TRP A 194 -1.68 -8.73 -29.25
CA TRP A 194 -0.45 -7.94 -29.29
C TRP A 194 -0.80 -6.47 -29.11
N PHE A 195 0.13 -5.69 -28.55
CA PHE A 195 -0.02 -4.24 -28.46
C PHE A 195 -0.08 -3.63 -29.88
N PRO A 196 -1.01 -2.71 -30.18
CA PRO A 196 -1.19 -2.18 -31.53
C PRO A 196 -0.02 -1.28 -31.97
N GLY A 197 0.26 -1.23 -33.27
CA GLY A 197 1.19 -0.28 -33.85
C GLY A 197 0.56 1.11 -33.94
N LEU A 198 1.02 2.04 -33.11
CA LEU A 198 0.48 3.41 -32.98
C LEU A 198 1.52 4.51 -33.30
N GLN A 199 2.75 4.14 -33.66
CA GLN A 199 3.92 5.03 -33.70
C GLN A 199 3.90 6.11 -34.81
N GLN A 200 2.85 6.17 -35.63
CA GLN A 200 2.68 7.14 -36.71
C GLN A 200 1.46 8.05 -36.52
N ILE A 201 0.83 8.07 -35.33
CA ILE A 201 -0.30 8.97 -35.03
C ILE A 201 0.13 10.43 -35.04
N ARG A 202 1.21 10.76 -34.30
CA ARG A 202 1.82 12.10 -34.20
C ARG A 202 0.82 13.20 -33.85
N SER A 203 0.06 13.02 -32.78
CA SER A 203 -0.86 14.07 -32.30
C SER A 203 -0.10 15.24 -31.67
N GLY A 204 -0.53 16.46 -31.97
CA GLY A 204 -0.03 17.71 -31.38
C GLY A 204 -0.91 18.25 -30.25
N GLN A 205 -1.87 17.46 -29.76
CA GLN A 205 -2.82 17.87 -28.71
C GLN A 205 -2.25 17.66 -27.31
N GLU A 206 -2.50 18.61 -26.39
CA GLU A 206 -1.99 18.55 -25.01
C GLU A 206 -2.65 17.44 -24.18
N ASP A 207 -3.97 17.31 -24.25
CA ASP A 207 -4.76 16.32 -23.50
C ASP A 207 -5.03 15.04 -24.31
N PHE A 208 -4.00 14.43 -24.94
CA PHE A 208 -4.20 13.18 -25.67
C PHE A 208 -4.37 12.00 -24.68
N LEU A 209 -5.59 11.47 -24.63
CA LEU A 209 -5.96 10.24 -23.93
C LEU A 209 -5.89 9.02 -24.87
N LEU A 210 -5.01 8.08 -24.54
CA LEU A 210 -4.96 6.74 -25.14
C LEU A 210 -5.53 5.73 -24.13
N GLU A 211 -6.66 5.12 -24.46
CA GLU A 211 -7.36 4.15 -23.63
C GLU A 211 -7.35 2.78 -24.30
N ILE A 212 -6.63 1.83 -23.71
CA ILE A 212 -6.60 0.41 -24.13
C ILE A 212 -7.01 -0.40 -22.91
N VAL A 213 -8.26 -0.86 -22.83
CA VAL A 213 -8.83 -1.48 -21.61
C VAL A 213 -9.61 -2.76 -21.89
N GLU A 214 -9.66 -3.67 -20.91
CA GLU A 214 -10.37 -4.96 -20.99
C GLU A 214 -9.91 -5.93 -22.12
N ASN A 215 -8.75 -5.69 -22.74
CA ASN A 215 -8.21 -6.55 -23.81
C ASN A 215 -7.46 -7.73 -23.18
N ALA A 216 -8.22 -8.75 -22.76
CA ALA A 216 -7.75 -9.92 -22.01
C ALA A 216 -6.65 -10.78 -22.69
N PHE A 217 -6.31 -10.53 -23.96
CA PHE A 217 -5.30 -11.29 -24.69
C PHE A 217 -3.98 -10.52 -24.95
N ILE A 218 -3.91 -9.21 -24.68
CA ILE A 218 -2.65 -8.42 -24.81
C ILE A 218 -1.75 -8.72 -23.61
N GLN A 219 -0.73 -9.56 -23.79
CA GLN A 219 0.13 -10.04 -22.69
C GLN A 219 1.43 -9.25 -22.47
N VAL A 220 1.90 -8.48 -23.46
CA VAL A 220 3.20 -7.79 -23.41
C VAL A 220 3.10 -6.38 -24.00
N ILE A 221 3.70 -5.40 -23.34
CA ILE A 221 4.05 -4.10 -23.94
C ILE A 221 5.52 -4.14 -24.38
N PRO A 222 5.82 -4.21 -25.70
CA PRO A 222 7.18 -4.23 -26.20
C PRO A 222 7.87 -2.86 -26.17
N ALA A 223 9.20 -2.85 -26.34
CA ALA A 223 10.02 -1.65 -26.40
C ALA A 223 9.53 -0.63 -27.46
N ASN A 224 9.57 0.66 -27.12
CA ASN A 224 9.17 1.80 -27.95
C ASN A 224 7.69 1.84 -28.38
N SER A 225 6.80 1.14 -27.68
CA SER A 225 5.36 1.09 -27.99
C SER A 225 4.70 2.47 -28.07
N PHE A 226 5.14 3.41 -27.22
CA PHE A 226 4.55 4.75 -27.10
C PHE A 226 5.29 5.85 -27.89
N SER A 227 6.38 5.51 -28.58
CA SER A 227 7.17 6.47 -29.35
C SER A 227 6.39 6.97 -30.57
N GLY A 228 6.34 8.30 -30.80
CA GLY A 228 5.65 8.89 -31.95
C GLY A 228 4.10 8.95 -31.87
N ILE A 229 3.50 8.59 -30.73
CA ILE A 229 2.05 8.71 -30.51
C ILE A 229 1.64 10.19 -30.34
N SER A 230 2.32 10.93 -29.46
CA SER A 230 2.08 12.35 -29.14
C SER A 230 3.39 13.14 -29.18
N GLU A 231 3.33 14.40 -29.61
CA GLU A 231 4.43 15.38 -29.47
C GLU A 231 4.36 16.14 -28.13
N ARG A 232 3.15 16.25 -27.56
CA ARG A 232 2.83 16.84 -26.25
C ARG A 232 2.76 15.73 -25.19
N ALA A 233 2.10 16.00 -24.06
CA ALA A 233 1.78 14.97 -23.08
C ALA A 233 0.88 13.86 -23.67
N LEU A 234 0.82 12.75 -22.95
CA LEU A 234 0.02 11.58 -23.25
C LEU A 234 -0.44 10.97 -21.92
N THR A 235 -1.73 10.73 -21.79
CA THR A 235 -2.30 9.92 -20.71
C THR A 235 -2.62 8.54 -21.26
N ALA A 236 -1.98 7.52 -20.70
CA ALA A 236 -2.05 6.13 -21.15
C ALA A 236 -2.83 5.29 -20.12
N ILE A 237 -4.11 5.08 -20.39
CA ILE A 237 -4.99 4.24 -19.59
C ILE A 237 -4.95 2.81 -20.16
N LEU A 238 -4.31 1.91 -19.43
CA LEU A 238 -3.95 0.56 -19.86
C LEU A 238 -4.49 -0.51 -18.91
N SER A 239 -5.56 -0.19 -18.16
CA SER A 239 -6.03 -1.03 -17.06
C SER A 239 -6.95 -2.19 -17.48
N GLY A 240 -6.89 -3.27 -16.69
CA GLY A 240 -7.75 -4.45 -16.87
C GLY A 240 -7.46 -5.30 -18.12
N ASN A 241 -6.29 -5.17 -18.74
CA ASN A 241 -5.89 -6.03 -19.85
C ASN A 241 -5.27 -7.36 -19.35
N GLY A 242 -4.93 -8.26 -20.28
CA GLY A 242 -4.25 -9.53 -19.99
C GLY A 242 -2.74 -9.42 -19.76
N MET A 243 -2.22 -8.25 -19.37
CA MET A 243 -0.78 -7.98 -19.37
C MET A 243 -0.04 -8.78 -18.30
N LYS A 244 1.17 -9.24 -18.65
CA LYS A 244 2.09 -10.01 -17.80
C LYS A 244 3.48 -9.39 -17.69
N LYS A 245 3.98 -8.85 -18.81
CA LYS A 245 5.31 -8.24 -18.91
C LYS A 245 5.25 -6.86 -19.56
N ILE A 246 5.98 -5.91 -18.99
CA ILE A 246 6.33 -4.64 -19.65
C ILE A 246 7.85 -4.66 -19.86
N GLU A 247 8.29 -4.44 -21.08
CA GLU A 247 9.70 -4.56 -21.46
C GLU A 247 10.51 -3.28 -21.21
N SER A 248 11.84 -3.41 -21.18
CA SER A 248 12.77 -2.28 -21.20
C SER A 248 12.44 -1.33 -22.36
N LEU A 249 12.57 -0.03 -22.11
CA LEU A 249 12.29 1.03 -23.09
C LEU A 249 10.85 1.04 -23.66
N ALA A 250 9.88 0.36 -23.03
CA ALA A 250 8.47 0.36 -23.46
C ALA A 250 7.92 1.76 -23.73
N PHE A 251 8.22 2.72 -22.85
CA PHE A 251 7.76 4.11 -22.91
C PHE A 251 8.80 5.09 -23.52
N ASN A 252 9.90 4.59 -24.09
CA ASN A 252 10.96 5.43 -24.66
C ASN A 252 10.45 6.41 -25.73
N GLY A 253 10.93 7.65 -25.68
CA GLY A 253 10.57 8.70 -26.64
C GLY A 253 9.18 9.32 -26.47
N SER A 254 8.50 9.04 -25.35
CA SER A 254 7.18 9.65 -25.02
C SER A 254 7.28 10.75 -23.96
N ARG A 255 6.24 11.58 -23.84
CA ARG A 255 5.99 12.45 -22.68
C ARG A 255 4.71 11.93 -22.02
N LEU A 256 4.75 11.66 -20.73
CA LEU A 256 3.67 10.98 -20.01
C LEU A 256 3.11 11.89 -18.93
N GLU A 257 1.80 12.07 -18.87
CA GLU A 257 1.16 12.72 -17.72
C GLU A 257 0.69 11.66 -16.71
N GLU A 258 -0.12 10.71 -17.16
CA GLU A 258 -0.57 9.58 -16.35
C GLU A 258 -0.39 8.24 -17.08
N VAL A 259 0.00 7.22 -16.33
CA VAL A 259 0.08 5.83 -16.78
C VAL A 259 -0.70 4.94 -15.80
N ASP A 260 -1.87 4.45 -16.22
CA ASP A 260 -2.70 3.53 -15.43
C ASP A 260 -2.50 2.09 -15.91
N LEU A 261 -1.73 1.31 -15.14
CA LEU A 261 -1.54 -0.13 -15.31
C LEU A 261 -2.43 -0.95 -14.37
N SER A 262 -3.42 -0.34 -13.70
CA SER A 262 -4.21 -1.02 -12.68
C SER A 262 -5.00 -2.22 -13.22
N ARG A 263 -5.43 -3.12 -12.34
CA ARG A 263 -6.27 -4.30 -12.66
C ARG A 263 -5.65 -5.30 -13.66
N ASN A 264 -4.41 -5.11 -14.11
CA ASN A 264 -3.63 -6.11 -14.86
C ASN A 264 -3.16 -7.21 -13.88
N ARG A 265 -4.07 -8.11 -13.49
CA ARG A 265 -3.91 -9.04 -12.35
C ARG A 265 -2.81 -10.10 -12.51
N ASP A 266 -2.32 -10.31 -13.73
CA ASP A 266 -1.20 -11.22 -14.02
C ASP A 266 0.11 -10.47 -14.35
N LEU A 267 0.16 -9.14 -14.24
CA LEU A 267 1.37 -8.33 -14.42
C LEU A 267 2.29 -8.51 -13.22
N ASP A 268 3.32 -9.33 -13.38
CA ASP A 268 4.35 -9.62 -12.37
C ASP A 268 5.70 -8.95 -12.67
N HIS A 269 6.02 -8.73 -13.95
CA HIS A 269 7.30 -8.19 -14.40
C HIS A 269 7.16 -6.82 -15.09
N LEU A 270 7.58 -5.77 -14.37
CA LEU A 270 7.84 -4.44 -14.88
C LEU A 270 9.36 -4.21 -14.91
N ASP A 271 9.93 -4.11 -16.10
CA ASP A 271 11.38 -4.00 -16.33
C ASP A 271 11.99 -2.72 -15.71
N GLU A 272 13.20 -2.83 -15.13
CA GLU A 272 13.93 -1.73 -14.47
C GLU A 272 14.13 -0.49 -15.37
N PHE A 273 14.15 -0.69 -16.69
CA PHE A 273 14.33 0.34 -17.71
C PHE A 273 13.06 0.63 -18.52
N ALA A 274 11.87 0.20 -18.08
CA ALA A 274 10.61 0.43 -18.81
C ALA A 274 10.33 1.93 -19.12
N PHE A 275 10.62 2.81 -18.15
CA PHE A 275 10.51 4.27 -18.27
C PHE A 275 11.84 4.96 -18.68
N SER A 276 12.86 4.20 -19.06
CA SER A 276 14.11 4.79 -19.57
C SER A 276 13.85 5.44 -20.94
N GLY A 277 14.43 6.63 -21.15
CA GLY A 277 14.23 7.41 -22.38
C GLY A 277 12.88 8.15 -22.49
N VAL A 278 12.08 8.18 -21.42
CA VAL A 278 10.92 9.10 -21.32
C VAL A 278 11.42 10.56 -21.32
N ILE A 279 10.80 11.41 -22.13
CA ILE A 279 11.20 12.81 -22.36
C ILE A 279 10.66 13.75 -21.26
N GLY A 280 9.59 13.35 -20.58
CA GLY A 280 9.03 14.03 -19.41
C GLY A 280 7.92 13.19 -18.78
N GLY A 281 7.78 13.28 -17.45
CA GLY A 281 6.89 12.40 -16.67
C GLY A 281 7.51 11.02 -16.40
N PRO A 282 6.67 10.00 -16.08
CA PRO A 282 5.24 10.13 -15.78
C PRO A 282 5.01 10.94 -14.50
N THR A 283 4.00 11.80 -14.50
CA THR A 283 3.59 12.60 -13.33
C THR A 283 2.73 11.76 -12.37
N HIS A 284 1.91 10.88 -12.93
CA HIS A 284 1.04 9.95 -12.23
C HIS A 284 1.30 8.51 -12.70
N LEU A 285 1.42 7.57 -11.75
CA LEU A 285 1.52 6.14 -12.03
C LEU A 285 0.57 5.35 -11.13
N ASP A 286 -0.28 4.53 -11.74
CA ASP A 286 -1.12 3.55 -11.03
C ASP A 286 -0.75 2.12 -11.42
N VAL A 287 -0.44 1.29 -10.43
CA VAL A 287 -0.18 -0.16 -10.58
C VAL A 287 -1.09 -0.99 -9.66
N SER A 288 -2.21 -0.45 -9.20
CA SER A 288 -3.10 -1.08 -8.22
C SER A 288 -3.76 -2.36 -8.78
N GLU A 289 -4.07 -3.34 -7.92
CA GLU A 289 -4.54 -4.68 -8.32
C GLU A 289 -3.61 -5.48 -9.28
N THR A 290 -2.31 -5.15 -9.36
CA THR A 290 -1.30 -5.94 -10.10
C THR A 290 -0.49 -6.87 -9.18
N ARG A 291 0.48 -7.62 -9.74
CA ARG A 291 1.41 -8.50 -9.00
C ARG A 291 2.88 -8.07 -9.13
N VAL A 292 3.15 -6.81 -9.47
CA VAL A 292 4.54 -6.33 -9.63
C VAL A 292 5.32 -6.47 -8.32
N THR A 293 6.52 -7.05 -8.40
CA THR A 293 7.37 -7.33 -7.23
C THR A 293 8.27 -6.15 -6.83
N SER A 294 8.53 -5.25 -7.79
CA SER A 294 9.37 -4.06 -7.63
C SER A 294 8.93 -2.97 -8.62
N LEU A 295 9.12 -1.71 -8.25
CA LEU A 295 8.99 -0.57 -9.17
C LEU A 295 10.36 -0.18 -9.75
N PRO A 296 10.43 0.36 -10.98
CA PRO A 296 11.67 0.89 -11.54
C PRO A 296 12.30 2.00 -10.68
N PRO A 297 13.64 2.08 -10.58
CA PRO A 297 14.35 3.15 -9.87
C PRO A 297 14.74 4.33 -10.80
N LEU A 298 14.51 4.21 -12.10
CA LEU A 298 14.90 5.17 -13.15
C LEU A 298 13.69 5.60 -13.99
N GLY A 299 13.73 6.82 -14.50
CA GLY A 299 12.68 7.35 -15.40
C GLY A 299 11.42 7.85 -14.69
N MET A 300 11.40 7.94 -13.36
CA MET A 300 10.26 8.44 -12.57
C MET A 300 10.58 9.72 -11.77
N ASN A 301 11.55 10.49 -12.25
CA ASN A 301 12.02 11.70 -11.55
C ASN A 301 10.91 12.75 -11.35
N ALA A 302 9.96 12.83 -12.29
CA ALA A 302 8.85 13.79 -12.29
C ALA A 302 7.56 13.24 -11.62
N LEU A 303 7.63 12.09 -10.94
CA LEU A 303 6.46 11.45 -10.36
C LEU A 303 5.94 12.21 -9.13
N GLU A 304 4.73 12.76 -9.22
CA GLU A 304 4.03 13.45 -8.15
C GLU A 304 3.02 12.56 -7.43
N LYS A 305 2.38 11.62 -8.14
CA LYS A 305 1.42 10.67 -7.57
C LYS A 305 1.75 9.22 -7.91
N LEU A 306 1.86 8.39 -6.88
CA LEU A 306 1.99 6.93 -7.00
C LEU A 306 0.78 6.23 -6.39
N ARG A 307 0.23 5.26 -7.11
CA ARG A 307 -0.80 4.34 -6.63
C ARG A 307 -0.37 2.89 -6.80
N ALA A 308 -0.46 2.13 -5.72
CA ALA A 308 -0.11 0.72 -5.62
C ALA A 308 -0.96 0.05 -4.54
N GLU A 309 -2.29 0.17 -4.65
CA GLU A 309 -3.26 -0.45 -3.73
C GLU A 309 -3.53 -1.93 -4.11
N SER A 310 -3.66 -2.80 -3.11
CA SER A 310 -3.82 -4.26 -3.29
C SER A 310 -2.69 -4.97 -4.06
N VAL A 311 -1.49 -4.39 -4.12
CA VAL A 311 -0.29 -4.95 -4.79
C VAL A 311 0.52 -5.76 -3.78
N TRP A 312 -0.02 -6.90 -3.34
CA TRP A 312 0.52 -7.71 -2.25
C TRP A 312 1.89 -8.36 -2.55
N ALA A 313 2.33 -8.36 -3.81
CA ALA A 313 3.64 -8.87 -4.23
C ALA A 313 4.78 -7.83 -4.13
N LEU A 314 4.46 -6.54 -3.95
CA LEU A 314 5.43 -5.45 -3.90
C LEU A 314 6.17 -5.43 -2.55
N GLU A 315 7.16 -6.32 -2.37
CA GLU A 315 7.92 -6.39 -1.13
C GLU A 315 8.81 -5.14 -0.92
N VAL A 316 9.48 -4.69 -1.98
CA VAL A 316 10.56 -3.68 -1.90
C VAL A 316 10.23 -2.45 -2.74
N MET A 317 10.06 -1.32 -2.05
CA MET A 317 10.04 0.00 -2.68
C MET A 317 11.44 0.50 -3.06
N PRO A 318 11.60 1.21 -4.19
CA PRO A 318 12.77 2.04 -4.46
C PRO A 318 12.99 3.09 -3.36
N PRO A 319 14.22 3.60 -3.18
CA PRO A 319 14.45 4.70 -2.26
C PRO A 319 13.72 5.96 -2.78
N PHE A 320 13.00 6.67 -1.89
CA PHE A 320 12.24 7.87 -2.26
C PHE A 320 13.09 9.02 -2.85
N SER A 321 14.42 8.93 -2.82
CA SER A 321 15.32 9.80 -3.61
C SER A 321 15.16 9.63 -5.14
N ALA A 322 14.54 8.55 -5.61
CA ALA A 322 14.15 8.36 -7.00
C ALA A 322 12.85 9.12 -7.37
N PHE A 323 12.10 9.60 -6.37
CA PHE A 323 10.82 10.29 -6.52
C PHE A 323 10.89 11.70 -5.87
N PRO A 324 11.78 12.60 -6.34
CA PRO A 324 12.06 13.87 -5.68
C PRO A 324 10.88 14.85 -5.63
N HIS A 325 9.87 14.66 -6.48
CA HIS A 325 8.67 15.50 -6.57
C HIS A 325 7.39 14.82 -6.02
N LEU A 326 7.51 13.67 -5.33
CA LEU A 326 6.36 12.88 -4.89
C LEU A 326 5.51 13.60 -3.83
N GLN A 327 4.28 13.94 -4.19
CA GLN A 327 3.29 14.63 -3.35
C GLN A 327 2.26 13.66 -2.71
N ARG A 328 1.95 12.52 -3.36
CA ARG A 328 0.97 11.56 -2.84
C ARG A 328 1.32 10.11 -3.19
N ALA A 329 1.29 9.23 -2.21
CA ALA A 329 1.53 7.80 -2.36
C ALA A 329 0.42 6.97 -1.68
N GLU A 330 -0.41 6.31 -2.48
CA GLU A 330 -1.48 5.43 -2.02
C GLU A 330 -1.00 3.97 -2.21
N LEU A 331 -0.60 3.30 -1.14
CA LEU A 331 0.19 2.06 -1.16
C LEU A 331 -0.51 0.90 -0.43
N THR A 332 0.00 -0.33 -0.57
CA THR A 332 -0.55 -1.52 0.12
C THR A 332 -0.01 -1.72 1.54
N PHE A 333 1.27 -1.42 1.79
CA PHE A 333 1.94 -1.73 3.06
C PHE A 333 2.32 -0.47 3.86
N PRO A 334 1.87 -0.30 5.13
CA PRO A 334 2.21 0.89 5.94
C PRO A 334 3.73 1.08 6.14
N SER A 335 4.50 -0.01 6.11
CA SER A 335 5.96 0.01 6.21
C SER A 335 6.66 0.70 5.04
N HIS A 336 6.04 0.79 3.86
CA HIS A 336 6.58 1.56 2.74
C HIS A 336 6.58 3.07 3.01
N CYS A 337 5.50 3.60 3.61
CA CYS A 337 5.40 5.02 3.99
C CYS A 337 6.47 5.48 4.99
N CYS A 338 7.15 4.55 5.68
CA CYS A 338 8.24 4.87 6.60
C CYS A 338 9.47 5.52 5.95
N GLY A 339 9.69 5.34 4.65
CA GLY A 339 10.77 6.04 3.94
C GLY A 339 10.47 7.53 3.79
N LEU A 340 9.29 7.85 3.27
CA LEU A 340 8.81 9.22 3.07
C LEU A 340 8.70 9.97 4.41
N GLN A 341 8.16 9.35 5.46
CA GLN A 341 8.05 9.97 6.78
C GLN A 341 9.42 10.31 7.40
N LYS A 342 10.48 9.55 7.10
CA LYS A 342 11.85 9.86 7.55
C LYS A 342 12.43 11.06 6.81
N LEU A 343 12.22 11.17 5.49
CA LEU A 343 12.61 12.34 4.71
C LEU A 343 11.86 13.60 5.20
N GLN A 344 10.54 13.51 5.43
CA GLN A 344 9.74 14.61 5.96
C GLN A 344 10.23 15.13 7.32
N ARG A 345 10.60 14.23 8.25
CA ARG A 345 11.15 14.62 9.55
C ARG A 345 12.50 15.33 9.44
N TRP A 346 13.26 15.09 8.36
CA TRP A 346 14.53 15.77 8.10
C TRP A 346 14.33 17.09 7.35
N SER A 347 13.52 17.10 6.29
CA SER A 347 13.13 18.32 5.55
C SER A 347 12.44 19.32 6.46
N GLY A 348 11.45 18.88 7.25
CA GLY A 348 10.72 19.74 8.18
C GLY A 348 11.62 20.38 9.23
N ARG A 349 12.61 19.66 9.78
CA ARG A 349 13.62 20.25 10.68
C ARG A 349 14.54 21.24 9.96
N SER A 350 14.91 20.97 8.71
CA SER A 350 15.70 21.88 7.89
C SER A 350 14.93 23.17 7.58
N GLN A 351 13.67 23.05 7.13
CA GLN A 351 12.76 24.17 6.87
C GLN A 351 12.43 24.95 8.15
N GLU A 352 12.27 24.30 9.31
CA GLU A 352 12.05 24.96 10.60
C GLU A 352 13.27 25.78 11.04
N VAL A 353 14.49 25.27 10.82
CA VAL A 353 15.74 26.03 11.02
C VAL A 353 15.88 27.17 10.01
N VAL A 354 15.65 26.93 8.72
CA VAL A 354 15.74 27.96 7.67
C VAL A 354 14.69 29.07 7.87
N CYS A 355 13.42 28.72 8.08
CA CYS A 355 12.36 29.70 8.35
C CYS A 355 12.54 30.40 9.71
N SER A 356 13.15 29.80 10.72
CA SER A 356 13.49 30.53 11.95
C SER A 356 14.67 31.49 11.77
N LEU A 357 15.66 31.16 10.94
CA LEU A 357 16.75 32.06 10.55
C LEU A 357 16.23 33.24 9.71
N ILE A 358 15.36 32.98 8.71
CA ILE A 358 14.69 34.01 7.90
C ILE A 358 13.84 34.93 8.79
N ARG A 359 13.04 34.36 9.70
CA ARG A 359 12.19 35.12 10.63
C ARG A 359 13.01 35.93 11.64
N ALA A 360 14.19 35.44 12.06
CA ALA A 360 15.13 36.18 12.90
C ALA A 360 15.86 37.30 12.14
N ALA A 361 16.13 37.13 10.84
CA ALA A 361 16.66 38.18 9.98
C ALA A 361 15.63 39.30 9.77
N LEU A 362 14.39 38.94 9.42
CA LEU A 362 13.26 39.88 9.28
C LEU A 362 12.99 40.65 10.57
N GLY A 363 13.02 40.00 11.75
CA GLY A 363 12.88 40.68 13.04
C GLY A 363 13.94 41.77 13.26
N ARG A 364 15.21 41.48 12.94
CA ARG A 364 16.31 42.47 13.01
C ARG A 364 16.14 43.63 12.03
N GLN A 365 15.52 43.41 10.88
CA GLN A 365 15.19 44.46 9.92
C GLN A 365 14.23 45.50 10.52
N GLN A 366 13.34 45.07 11.43
CA GLN A 366 12.27 45.88 11.99
C GLN A 366 12.73 46.70 13.21
N ASP A 367 13.57 46.12 14.08
CA ASP A 367 14.23 46.84 15.19
C ASP A 367 15.24 47.91 14.71
N SER A 368 15.75 47.80 13.49
CA SER A 368 16.77 48.70 12.92
C SER A 368 16.24 50.08 12.50
N SER A 369 14.96 50.38 12.73
CA SER A 369 14.33 51.66 12.35
C SER A 369 14.23 52.70 13.50
N ALA A 370 14.71 52.37 14.70
CA ALA A 370 14.85 53.30 15.82
C ALA A 370 16.22 53.99 15.83
N GLY A 371 16.25 55.31 15.65
CA GLY A 371 17.49 56.11 15.58
C GLY A 371 18.28 56.19 16.91
N PRO A 372 19.61 56.37 16.86
CA PRO A 372 20.46 56.28 18.04
C PRO A 372 20.39 57.54 18.92
N SER A 373 20.34 57.35 20.24
CA SER A 373 20.68 58.38 21.23
C SER A 373 21.87 57.93 22.09
N GLN A 374 22.75 58.88 22.44
CA GLN A 374 24.05 58.59 23.04
C GLN A 374 23.96 58.35 24.55
N ARG A 375 24.72 57.39 25.09
CA ARG A 375 25.88 57.66 25.99
C ARG A 375 26.44 56.40 26.69
N SER A 376 27.77 56.38 26.82
CA SER A 376 28.54 55.93 28.02
C SER A 376 28.57 54.43 28.37
N LEU A 377 29.62 53.85 29.00
CA LEU A 377 31.08 54.12 29.02
C LEU A 377 31.75 52.98 29.84
N ARG A 378 32.67 52.18 29.25
CA ARG A 378 33.53 51.17 29.95
C ARG A 378 32.72 50.02 30.62
N ASP A 379 33.29 48.90 31.09
CA ASP A 379 34.66 48.35 31.18
C ASP A 379 34.76 47.03 30.34
N ALA A 380 35.89 46.50 29.85
CA ALA A 380 37.03 45.82 30.53
C ALA A 380 36.60 44.66 31.49
N SER A 381 37.19 43.46 31.50
CA SER A 381 38.29 42.85 30.71
C SER A 381 38.33 41.30 30.85
N GLY A 382 39.17 40.60 30.05
CA GLY A 382 39.42 39.13 30.10
C GLY A 382 39.44 38.50 28.68
N LEU A 383 40.58 38.17 28.05
CA LEU A 383 41.50 37.02 28.28
C LEU A 383 40.79 35.64 28.25
N THR A 384 41.24 34.57 27.58
CA THR A 384 42.39 34.21 26.70
C THR A 384 42.10 32.80 26.11
N ALA A 385 42.61 32.27 24.98
CA ALA A 385 43.35 32.76 23.80
C ALA A 385 43.51 31.57 22.78
N ALA A 386 44.41 31.71 21.79
CA ALA A 386 44.93 30.70 20.83
C ALA A 386 44.02 30.29 19.63
N GLY A 387 44.52 30.27 18.38
CA GLY A 387 45.79 30.84 17.89
C GLY A 387 46.25 30.35 16.50
N GLY A 388 46.76 31.28 15.68
CA GLY A 388 47.56 31.00 14.47
C GLY A 388 46.80 30.59 13.20
N THR A 389 47.24 30.89 11.98
CA THR A 389 48.32 31.81 11.54
C THR A 389 47.98 32.35 10.13
N GLU A 390 48.60 33.46 9.73
CA GLU A 390 48.37 34.19 8.49
C GLU A 390 48.85 33.45 7.21
N LEU A 391 48.25 33.76 6.05
CA LEU A 391 48.95 34.50 4.99
C LEU A 391 47.96 35.15 4.01
N GLY A 392 48.42 36.21 3.33
CA GLY A 392 47.56 37.13 2.58
C GLY A 392 47.58 37.00 1.05
N PRO A 393 47.60 38.11 0.28
CA PRO A 393 46.54 38.31 -0.71
C PRO A 393 47.03 38.54 -2.14
N HIS A 394 46.17 38.25 -3.13
CA HIS A 394 46.27 38.87 -4.45
C HIS A 394 44.92 39.41 -4.93
N ASN A 395 44.95 40.68 -5.32
CA ASN A 395 43.83 41.47 -5.82
C ASN A 395 44.03 41.69 -7.32
N ASN A 396 42.99 41.57 -8.14
CA ASN A 396 42.98 42.14 -9.48
C ASN A 396 41.56 42.43 -9.95
N SER A 397 41.38 43.56 -10.63
CA SER A 397 40.09 44.26 -10.68
C SER A 397 39.26 44.00 -11.93
N ARG A 398 37.93 43.93 -11.77
CA ARG A 398 36.96 44.16 -12.85
C ARG A 398 35.78 45.02 -12.38
N ILE A 399 35.87 46.28 -12.78
CA ILE A 399 34.84 47.30 -12.99
C ILE A 399 33.38 46.80 -12.87
N CYS A 400 32.60 47.41 -11.97
CA CYS A 400 31.15 47.24 -11.90
C CYS A 400 30.43 48.17 -12.90
N PRO A 401 29.42 47.67 -13.63
CA PRO A 401 28.34 48.50 -14.19
C PRO A 401 27.45 49.11 -13.08
N SER A 402 26.59 50.05 -13.45
CA SER A 402 25.80 50.87 -12.53
C SER A 402 24.67 50.13 -11.80
N ARG A 403 24.36 50.60 -10.58
CA ARG A 403 23.11 50.31 -9.87
C ARG A 403 21.92 50.69 -10.75
N GLY A 404 20.98 49.77 -10.97
CA GLY A 404 19.75 50.07 -11.73
C GLY A 404 18.77 48.92 -11.95
N ALA A 405 19.24 47.66 -11.95
CA ALA A 405 18.43 46.50 -12.37
C ALA A 405 18.26 45.39 -11.31
N PHE A 406 18.48 45.68 -10.02
CA PHE A 406 18.49 44.65 -8.96
C PHE A 406 17.25 44.62 -8.05
N SER A 407 16.50 45.72 -7.97
CA SER A 407 15.35 45.87 -7.05
C SER A 407 14.13 45.01 -7.37
N SER A 408 14.06 44.42 -8.57
CA SER A 408 13.07 43.40 -8.94
C SER A 408 13.54 41.97 -8.61
N ALA A 409 14.85 41.71 -8.67
CA ALA A 409 15.41 40.43 -8.27
C ALA A 409 15.36 40.24 -6.75
N GLU A 410 15.70 41.27 -5.98
CA GLU A 410 15.62 41.24 -4.50
C GLU A 410 14.20 40.89 -4.02
N ARG A 411 13.16 41.52 -4.59
CA ARG A 411 11.76 41.23 -4.23
C ARG A 411 11.32 39.83 -4.63
N LEU A 412 11.67 39.37 -5.82
CA LEU A 412 11.40 37.98 -6.22
C LEU A 412 12.08 36.97 -5.28
N ILE A 413 13.25 37.30 -4.73
CA ILE A 413 13.95 36.48 -3.73
C ILE A 413 13.26 36.58 -2.35
N GLU A 414 12.74 37.74 -1.94
CA GLU A 414 11.93 37.86 -0.71
C GLU A 414 10.60 37.08 -0.82
N ASP A 415 9.84 37.25 -1.92
CA ASP A 415 8.57 36.55 -2.17
C ASP A 415 8.78 35.02 -2.23
N PHE A 416 9.86 34.55 -2.87
CA PHE A 416 10.18 33.12 -2.99
C PHE A 416 10.68 32.50 -1.67
N ASN A 417 11.35 33.29 -0.81
CA ASN A 417 11.72 32.82 0.53
C ASN A 417 10.54 32.87 1.52
N LEU A 418 9.58 33.77 1.31
CA LEU A 418 8.37 33.84 2.14
C LEU A 418 7.41 32.69 1.81
N SER A 419 7.21 32.36 0.53
CA SER A 419 6.31 31.29 0.08
C SER A 419 6.68 29.91 0.66
N VAL A 420 7.99 29.60 0.70
CA VAL A 420 8.57 28.38 1.31
C VAL A 420 8.27 28.26 2.82
N CYS A 421 7.93 29.36 3.48
CA CYS A 421 7.57 29.40 4.90
C CYS A 421 6.07 29.62 5.17
N THR A 422 5.24 29.83 4.14
CA THR A 422 3.77 29.95 4.26
C THR A 422 3.01 28.71 3.83
N ASP A 423 3.52 27.91 2.89
CA ASP A 423 2.86 26.68 2.47
C ASP A 423 3.20 25.51 3.42
N THR A 424 2.35 25.30 4.42
CA THR A 424 2.44 24.15 5.33
C THR A 424 1.72 22.90 4.85
N ASP A 425 0.96 22.99 3.75
CA ASP A 425 0.00 21.95 3.33
C ASP A 425 0.56 21.02 2.24
N SER A 426 1.57 21.44 1.46
CA SER A 426 2.27 20.61 0.47
C SER A 426 3.19 19.50 1.05
N ARG A 427 2.82 18.94 2.20
CA ARG A 427 3.50 17.76 2.79
C ARG A 427 3.11 16.48 2.04
N PRO A 428 4.08 15.68 1.57
CA PRO A 428 3.77 14.44 0.85
C PRO A 428 2.84 13.48 1.62
N SER A 429 1.64 13.22 1.10
CA SER A 429 0.69 12.31 1.73
C SER A 429 1.08 10.86 1.45
N CYS A 430 1.00 9.97 2.45
CA CYS A 430 1.23 8.55 2.25
C CYS A 430 0.25 7.71 3.07
N THR A 431 -0.47 6.82 2.39
CA THR A 431 -1.48 5.92 2.96
C THR A 431 -1.16 4.46 2.60
N PRO A 432 -1.51 3.49 3.46
CA PRO A 432 -1.94 3.64 4.86
C PRO A 432 -0.80 4.19 5.75
N THR A 433 -1.15 5.01 6.73
CA THR A 433 -0.18 5.56 7.68
C THR A 433 0.43 4.47 8.57
N PRO A 434 1.73 4.54 8.93
CA PRO A 434 2.35 3.54 9.82
C PRO A 434 1.67 3.44 11.19
N ASP A 435 1.03 2.30 11.44
CA ASP A 435 0.31 2.03 12.69
C ASP A 435 1.22 2.00 13.92
N ALA A 436 0.65 2.28 15.09
CA ALA A 436 1.38 2.21 16.37
C ALA A 436 1.90 0.79 16.71
N LEU A 437 1.38 -0.26 16.06
CA LEU A 437 1.93 -1.62 16.13
C LEU A 437 3.21 -1.80 15.30
N ASN A 438 3.40 -1.04 14.21
CA ASN A 438 4.60 -1.02 13.37
C ASN A 438 5.11 0.42 13.14
N PRO A 439 5.55 1.12 14.20
CA PRO A 439 6.27 2.38 14.03
C PRO A 439 7.55 2.13 13.22
N CYS A 440 8.02 3.18 12.52
CA CYS A 440 9.11 3.14 11.53
C CYS A 440 10.53 2.94 12.11
N GLU A 441 10.64 2.17 13.18
CA GLU A 441 11.82 1.86 13.99
C GLU A 441 12.36 0.46 13.65
N ASP A 442 13.49 0.07 14.25
CA ASP A 442 13.98 -1.32 14.18
C ASP A 442 13.11 -2.26 15.04
N VAL A 443 13.23 -3.57 14.83
CA VAL A 443 12.54 -4.63 15.62
C VAL A 443 12.68 -4.40 17.13
N MET A 444 13.89 -4.02 17.58
CA MET A 444 14.18 -3.61 18.96
C MET A 444 14.62 -2.14 19.02
N SER A 445 13.65 -1.23 19.21
CA SER A 445 13.85 0.22 19.28
C SER A 445 15.02 0.67 20.19
N ARG A 446 15.08 0.20 21.45
CA ARG A 446 16.03 0.70 22.46
C ARG A 446 17.28 -0.18 22.59
N ALA A 447 18.46 0.44 22.64
CA ALA A 447 19.75 -0.27 22.68
C ALA A 447 19.90 -1.26 23.86
N PHE A 448 19.39 -0.91 25.05
CA PHE A 448 19.46 -1.81 26.21
C PHE A 448 18.61 -3.08 26.02
N LEU A 449 17.50 -3.01 25.28
CA LEU A 449 16.68 -4.19 24.99
C LEU A 449 17.41 -5.17 24.09
N ARG A 450 18.18 -4.68 23.10
CA ARG A 450 18.99 -5.54 22.24
C ARG A 450 19.97 -6.37 23.07
N VAL A 451 20.73 -5.71 23.96
CA VAL A 451 21.67 -6.39 24.88
C VAL A 451 20.91 -7.38 25.78
N LEU A 452 19.77 -6.97 26.35
CA LEU A 452 18.99 -7.81 27.25
C LEU A 452 18.43 -9.06 26.55
N VAL A 453 17.86 -8.96 25.36
CA VAL A 453 17.28 -10.11 24.63
C VAL A 453 18.38 -11.12 24.27
N TRP A 454 19.57 -10.67 23.87
CA TRP A 454 20.73 -11.56 23.68
C TRP A 454 21.14 -12.28 24.98
N VAL A 455 21.20 -11.59 26.12
CA VAL A 455 21.51 -12.24 27.42
C VAL A 455 20.40 -13.21 27.85
N VAL A 456 19.13 -12.80 27.76
CA VAL A 456 17.95 -13.59 28.17
C VAL A 456 17.83 -14.85 27.33
N SER A 457 17.94 -14.76 26.01
CA SER A 457 17.88 -15.92 25.11
C SER A 457 19.00 -16.95 25.37
N LEU A 458 20.25 -16.50 25.50
CA LEU A 458 21.39 -17.37 25.78
C LEU A 458 21.28 -18.04 27.17
N VAL A 459 20.81 -17.31 28.19
CA VAL A 459 20.55 -17.87 29.53
C VAL A 459 19.39 -18.87 29.50
N ALA A 460 18.27 -18.55 28.83
CA ALA A 460 17.12 -19.45 28.69
C ALA A 460 17.51 -20.76 28.02
N ILE A 461 18.21 -20.71 26.88
CA ILE A 461 18.63 -21.90 26.12
C ILE A 461 19.62 -22.72 26.96
N SER A 462 20.69 -22.11 27.49
CA SER A 462 21.74 -22.85 28.20
C SER A 462 21.26 -23.48 29.52
N ALA A 463 20.46 -22.76 30.31
CA ALA A 463 19.93 -23.28 31.57
C ALA A 463 18.93 -24.43 31.34
N ASN A 464 18.02 -24.30 30.37
CA ASN A 464 17.03 -25.33 30.08
C ASN A 464 17.65 -26.56 29.39
N LEU A 465 18.59 -26.37 28.46
CA LEU A 465 19.35 -27.46 27.85
C LEU A 465 20.15 -28.26 28.89
N LEU A 466 20.77 -27.57 29.86
CA LEU A 466 21.46 -28.22 30.97
C LEU A 466 20.50 -29.05 31.83
N VAL A 467 19.31 -28.53 32.16
CA VAL A 467 18.27 -29.27 32.89
C VAL A 467 17.82 -30.51 32.12
N LEU A 468 17.54 -30.40 30.82
CA LEU A 468 17.20 -31.54 29.95
C LEU A 468 18.32 -32.60 29.93
N LEU A 469 19.56 -32.18 29.70
CA LEU A 469 20.73 -33.06 29.64
C LEU A 469 20.90 -33.85 30.96
N ILE A 470 20.74 -33.19 32.10
CA ILE A 470 20.83 -33.84 33.42
C ILE A 470 19.67 -34.81 33.67
N LEU A 471 18.45 -34.44 33.28
CA LEU A 471 17.28 -35.32 33.42
C LEU A 471 17.43 -36.59 32.56
N LEU A 472 17.91 -36.46 31.32
CA LEU A 472 18.13 -37.56 30.39
C LEU A 472 19.35 -38.43 30.76
N SER A 473 20.41 -37.84 31.30
CA SER A 473 21.64 -38.56 31.72
C SER A 473 21.51 -39.31 33.06
N CYS A 474 20.41 -39.08 33.79
CA CYS A 474 20.20 -39.61 35.14
C CYS A 474 19.60 -41.02 35.10
N GLN A 475 20.40 -42.02 35.49
CA GLN A 475 20.04 -43.45 35.57
C GLN A 475 19.04 -43.80 36.71
N GLN A 476 18.20 -42.85 37.12
CA GLN A 476 17.19 -43.03 38.17
C GLN A 476 15.79 -43.12 37.54
N LYS A 477 14.93 -44.01 38.06
CA LYS A 477 13.57 -44.22 37.54
C LYS A 477 12.82 -42.89 37.37
N LEU A 478 12.23 -42.69 36.19
CA LEU A 478 11.53 -41.46 35.82
C LEU A 478 10.30 -41.26 36.73
N SER A 479 10.30 -40.19 37.52
CA SER A 479 9.15 -39.79 38.34
C SER A 479 8.27 -38.81 37.59
N VAL A 480 6.98 -38.76 37.94
CA VAL A 480 6.00 -37.84 37.31
C VAL A 480 6.49 -36.39 37.32
N THR A 481 7.06 -35.94 38.43
CA THR A 481 7.60 -34.58 38.55
C THR A 481 8.84 -34.36 37.67
N ARG A 482 9.73 -35.36 37.50
CA ARG A 482 10.88 -35.25 36.58
C ARG A 482 10.43 -35.20 35.12
N PHE A 483 9.41 -35.98 34.76
CA PHE A 483 8.79 -35.96 33.44
C PHE A 483 8.19 -34.58 33.11
N LEU A 484 7.39 -34.00 34.03
CA LEU A 484 6.84 -32.65 33.85
C LEU A 484 7.92 -31.56 33.83
N MET A 485 8.97 -31.66 34.66
CA MET A 485 10.12 -30.74 34.61
C MET A 485 10.86 -30.80 33.27
N GLY A 486 10.93 -31.98 32.62
CA GLY A 486 11.47 -32.11 31.27
C GLY A 486 10.64 -31.38 30.22
N HIS A 487 9.31 -31.50 30.26
CA HIS A 487 8.43 -30.75 29.35
C HIS A 487 8.49 -29.23 29.58
N LEU A 488 8.58 -28.78 30.83
CA LEU A 488 8.74 -27.35 31.14
C LEU A 488 10.05 -26.80 30.57
N ALA A 489 11.17 -27.50 30.80
CA ALA A 489 12.47 -27.09 30.26
C ALA A 489 12.52 -27.13 28.72
N PHE A 490 11.80 -28.07 28.09
CA PHE A 490 11.64 -28.07 26.63
C PHE A 490 10.88 -26.83 26.13
N ALA A 491 9.74 -26.49 26.75
CA ALA A 491 8.95 -25.32 26.37
C ALA A 491 9.74 -24.00 26.57
N ASP A 492 10.40 -23.86 27.72
CA ASP A 492 11.20 -22.67 28.05
C ASP A 492 12.47 -22.55 27.18
N GLY A 493 13.04 -23.69 26.72
CA GLY A 493 14.10 -23.71 25.70
C GLY A 493 13.62 -23.31 24.30
N CYS A 494 12.38 -23.67 23.93
CA CYS A 494 11.74 -23.21 22.70
C CYS A 494 11.49 -21.69 22.72
N MET A 495 11.02 -21.15 23.85
CA MET A 495 10.89 -19.70 24.06
C MET A 495 12.24 -18.98 23.91
N GLY A 496 13.30 -19.51 24.54
CA GLY A 496 14.67 -18.99 24.37
C GLY A 496 15.16 -18.98 22.91
N THR A 497 14.79 -20.00 22.14
CA THR A 497 15.13 -20.14 20.71
C THR A 497 14.39 -19.11 19.84
N TYR A 498 13.10 -18.87 20.11
CA TYR A 498 12.33 -17.78 19.49
C TYR A 498 12.99 -16.40 19.72
N LEU A 499 13.40 -16.10 20.96
CA LEU A 499 14.08 -14.83 21.28
C LEU A 499 15.41 -14.67 20.53
N LEU A 500 16.21 -15.74 20.42
CA LEU A 500 17.48 -15.74 19.69
C LEU A 500 17.29 -15.46 18.20
N LEU A 501 16.21 -15.99 17.61
CA LEU A 501 15.83 -15.76 16.22
C LEU A 501 15.40 -14.29 16.00
N ILE A 502 14.56 -13.72 16.88
CA ILE A 502 14.20 -12.29 16.82
C ILE A 502 15.44 -11.39 17.01
N ALA A 503 16.36 -11.74 17.91
CA ALA A 503 17.60 -11.00 18.15
C ALA A 503 18.57 -11.02 16.95
N SER A 504 18.57 -12.13 16.20
CA SER A 504 19.36 -12.29 14.98
C SER A 504 18.79 -11.46 13.82
N VAL A 505 17.45 -11.37 13.71
CA VAL A 505 16.78 -10.51 12.72
C VAL A 505 17.00 -9.02 13.02
N ASP A 506 16.92 -8.58 14.27
CA ASP A 506 17.27 -7.19 14.65
C ASP A 506 18.73 -6.84 14.31
N PHE A 507 19.65 -7.78 14.56
CA PHE A 507 21.06 -7.60 14.24
C PHE A 507 21.31 -7.47 12.72
N TYR A 508 20.70 -8.34 11.91
CA TYR A 508 20.84 -8.32 10.45
C TYR A 508 20.18 -7.10 9.79
N THR A 509 18.96 -6.75 10.24
CA THR A 509 18.16 -5.67 9.64
C THR A 509 18.44 -4.27 10.20
N ARG A 510 19.33 -4.17 11.20
CA ARG A 510 19.69 -2.96 11.96
C ARG A 510 19.75 -1.67 11.11
N SER A 511 19.08 -0.63 11.61
CA SER A 511 18.79 0.68 10.99
C SER A 511 18.05 0.68 9.64
N ARG A 512 17.89 -0.49 9.01
CA ARG A 512 17.30 -0.68 7.68
C ARG A 512 16.05 -1.56 7.70
N TYR A 513 15.51 -1.89 8.89
CA TYR A 513 14.35 -2.80 9.04
C TYR A 513 13.17 -2.42 8.15
N HIS A 514 12.83 -1.13 8.05
CA HIS A 514 11.77 -0.62 7.17
C HIS A 514 11.84 -1.10 5.69
N ARG A 515 13.02 -1.42 5.14
CA ARG A 515 13.17 -1.98 3.78
C ARG A 515 12.95 -3.49 3.70
N TYR A 516 13.14 -4.20 4.83
CA TYR A 516 12.97 -5.65 4.95
C TYR A 516 11.69 -6.04 5.70
N ALA A 517 10.92 -5.07 6.20
CA ALA A 517 9.78 -5.29 7.09
C ALA A 517 8.69 -6.13 6.41
N VAL A 518 8.35 -5.84 5.14
CA VAL A 518 7.38 -6.63 4.38
C VAL A 518 7.88 -8.07 4.24
N ALA A 519 9.03 -8.29 3.60
CA ALA A 519 9.61 -9.63 3.38
C ALA A 519 9.83 -10.44 4.67
N TRP A 520 10.13 -9.78 5.80
CA TRP A 520 10.18 -10.44 7.11
C TRP A 520 8.78 -10.85 7.58
N GLN A 521 7.82 -9.92 7.58
CA GLN A 521 6.48 -10.13 8.12
C GLN A 521 5.62 -11.08 7.25
N THR A 522 5.72 -11.01 5.92
CA THR A 522 5.05 -11.95 5.00
C THR A 522 5.76 -13.30 4.94
N GLY A 523 7.09 -13.31 5.14
CA GLY A 523 7.95 -14.48 5.01
C GLY A 523 7.72 -15.58 6.06
N SER A 524 8.05 -16.81 5.67
CA SER A 524 7.89 -18.02 6.50
C SER A 524 8.67 -17.98 7.83
N GLY A 525 9.73 -17.18 7.91
CA GLY A 525 10.50 -16.97 9.14
C GLY A 525 9.68 -16.34 10.28
N CYS A 526 8.80 -15.38 9.96
CA CYS A 526 7.94 -14.76 10.95
C CYS A 526 6.80 -15.69 11.37
N SER A 527 6.21 -16.43 10.41
CA SER A 527 5.25 -17.50 10.71
C SER A 527 5.83 -18.57 11.64
N LEU A 528 7.07 -19.02 11.41
CA LEU A 528 7.76 -19.97 12.29
C LEU A 528 8.03 -19.38 13.69
N ALA A 529 8.42 -18.10 13.79
CA ALA A 529 8.60 -17.41 15.06
C ALA A 529 7.30 -17.31 15.87
N GLY A 530 6.18 -17.02 15.21
CA GLY A 530 4.85 -16.94 15.81
C GLY A 530 4.33 -18.28 16.32
N VAL A 531 4.47 -19.35 15.52
CA VAL A 531 4.15 -20.71 15.96
C VAL A 531 5.00 -21.10 17.18
N LEU A 532 6.32 -20.87 17.11
CA LEU A 532 7.26 -21.27 18.16
C LEU A 532 7.00 -20.52 19.48
N SER A 533 6.70 -19.22 19.44
CA SER A 533 6.42 -18.42 20.63
C SER A 533 5.11 -18.81 21.31
N VAL A 534 4.00 -18.92 20.56
CA VAL A 534 2.69 -19.34 21.11
C VAL A 534 2.75 -20.77 21.64
N PHE A 535 3.33 -21.71 20.88
CA PHE A 535 3.48 -23.09 21.34
C PHE A 535 4.29 -23.17 22.64
N ALA A 536 5.40 -22.41 22.73
CA ALA A 536 6.24 -22.38 23.91
C ALA A 536 5.55 -21.74 25.13
N SER A 537 4.84 -20.61 24.97
CA SER A 537 4.14 -19.96 26.09
C SER A 537 3.02 -20.83 26.64
N GLU A 538 2.15 -21.33 25.77
CA GLU A 538 1.00 -22.14 26.19
C GLU A 538 1.46 -23.47 26.80
N LEU A 539 2.48 -24.13 26.24
CA LEU A 539 3.00 -25.38 26.81
C LEU A 539 3.70 -25.16 28.17
N SER A 540 4.39 -24.03 28.36
CA SER A 540 5.01 -23.67 29.64
C SER A 540 3.93 -23.44 30.72
N VAL A 541 2.88 -22.66 30.43
CA VAL A 541 1.76 -22.40 31.35
C VAL A 541 0.94 -23.66 31.63
N TYR A 542 0.64 -24.48 30.62
CA TYR A 542 -0.05 -25.76 30.80
C TYR A 542 0.76 -26.72 31.69
N THR A 543 2.07 -26.80 31.47
CA THR A 543 2.96 -27.67 32.25
C THR A 543 3.08 -27.16 33.69
N LEU A 544 3.21 -25.85 33.91
CA LEU A 544 3.25 -25.24 35.24
C LEU A 544 1.95 -25.48 36.04
N THR A 545 0.80 -25.38 35.37
CA THR A 545 -0.51 -25.70 35.93
C THR A 545 -0.60 -27.18 36.31
N THR A 546 -0.16 -28.06 35.39
CA THR A 546 -0.11 -29.51 35.62
C THR A 546 0.82 -29.90 36.78
N ILE A 547 1.98 -29.27 36.90
CA ILE A 547 2.89 -29.44 38.05
C ILE A 547 2.19 -29.02 39.35
N SER A 548 1.45 -27.91 39.34
CA SER A 548 0.79 -27.37 40.53
C SER A 548 -0.36 -28.27 41.01
N VAL A 549 -1.18 -28.79 40.08
CA VAL A 549 -2.20 -29.81 40.37
C VAL A 549 -1.55 -31.13 40.84
N GLN A 550 -0.44 -31.56 40.20
CA GLN A 550 0.31 -32.76 40.61
C GLN A 550 0.88 -32.64 42.03
N ARG A 551 1.31 -31.45 42.44
CA ARG A 551 1.77 -31.14 43.80
C ARG A 551 0.61 -31.14 44.81
N TRP A 552 -0.49 -30.46 44.50
CA TRP A 552 -1.68 -30.41 45.34
C TRP A 552 -2.23 -31.81 45.62
N HIS A 553 -2.46 -32.61 44.58
CA HIS A 553 -2.95 -33.99 44.70
C HIS A 553 -1.94 -34.90 45.44
N ALA A 554 -0.63 -34.70 45.24
CA ALA A 554 0.38 -35.49 45.95
C ALA A 554 0.44 -35.19 47.46
N ILE A 555 0.21 -33.94 47.86
CA ILE A 555 0.18 -33.51 49.27
C ILE A 555 -1.15 -33.95 49.92
N PHE A 556 -2.29 -33.72 49.27
CA PHE A 556 -3.61 -34.11 49.78
C PHE A 556 -3.70 -35.64 49.98
N ASN A 557 -3.25 -36.45 49.00
CA ASN A 557 -3.28 -37.92 49.12
C ASN A 557 -2.09 -38.50 49.90
N ALA A 558 -1.15 -37.67 50.38
CA ALA A 558 -0.22 -38.08 51.44
C ALA A 558 -0.94 -38.09 52.81
N MET A 559 -1.92 -37.21 53.02
CA MET A 559 -2.75 -37.14 54.23
C MET A 559 -3.91 -38.17 54.22
N ARG A 560 -4.29 -38.71 53.05
CA ARG A 560 -5.33 -39.76 52.90
C ARG A 560 -4.84 -40.86 51.93
N PRO A 561 -4.42 -42.06 52.41
CA PRO A 561 -3.65 -43.05 51.62
C PRO A 561 -4.33 -43.79 50.45
N HIS A 562 -5.23 -43.18 49.67
CA HIS A 562 -5.87 -43.84 48.52
C HIS A 562 -5.63 -43.13 47.18
N ARG A 563 -5.08 -43.90 46.23
CA ARG A 563 -4.67 -43.52 44.86
C ARG A 563 -3.56 -42.46 44.78
N LYS A 564 -2.45 -42.81 44.10
CA LYS A 564 -1.36 -41.91 43.69
C LYS A 564 -1.34 -41.81 42.16
N MET A 565 -1.12 -40.63 41.61
CA MET A 565 -1.09 -40.43 40.14
C MET A 565 0.09 -41.18 39.51
N ARG A 566 -0.21 -42.19 38.68
CA ARG A 566 0.79 -42.96 37.91
C ARG A 566 1.27 -42.17 36.68
N LEU A 567 2.51 -42.43 36.24
CA LEU A 567 3.14 -41.78 35.08
C LEU A 567 2.29 -41.77 33.81
N TRP A 568 1.57 -42.87 33.51
CA TRP A 568 0.73 -42.97 32.32
C TRP A 568 -0.40 -41.91 32.27
N HIS A 569 -1.03 -41.58 33.41
CA HIS A 569 -2.04 -40.51 33.45
C HIS A 569 -1.41 -39.13 33.18
N ALA A 570 -0.19 -38.89 33.67
CA ALA A 570 0.52 -37.64 33.40
C ALA A 570 0.99 -37.56 31.94
N ALA A 571 1.37 -38.69 31.32
CA ALA A 571 1.69 -38.74 29.90
C ALA A 571 0.44 -38.48 29.02
N ALA A 572 -0.71 -39.08 29.36
CA ALA A 572 -1.97 -38.81 28.69
C ALA A 572 -2.42 -37.34 28.83
N LEU A 573 -2.29 -36.77 30.03
CA LEU A 573 -2.60 -35.35 30.28
C LEU A 573 -1.66 -34.42 29.50
N MET A 574 -0.34 -34.70 29.48
CA MET A 574 0.60 -33.95 28.66
C MET A 574 0.31 -34.07 27.16
N LEU A 575 -0.11 -35.24 26.66
CA LEU A 575 -0.49 -35.41 25.25
C LEU A 575 -1.68 -34.51 24.88
N ILE A 576 -2.70 -34.41 25.74
CA ILE A 576 -3.83 -33.48 25.55
C ILE A 576 -3.32 -32.03 25.54
N GLY A 577 -2.45 -31.66 26.49
CA GLY A 577 -1.82 -30.33 26.52
C GLY A 577 -1.07 -29.99 25.22
N TRP A 578 -0.21 -30.91 24.74
CA TRP A 578 0.52 -30.73 23.48
C TRP A 578 -0.41 -30.51 22.28
N LEU A 579 -1.48 -31.30 22.15
CA LEU A 579 -2.46 -31.14 21.07
C LEU A 579 -3.17 -29.77 21.14
N LEU A 580 -3.54 -29.31 22.34
CA LEU A 580 -4.14 -27.99 22.54
C LEU A 580 -3.17 -26.85 22.20
N CYS A 581 -1.92 -26.90 22.68
CA CYS A 581 -0.90 -25.88 22.42
C CYS A 581 -0.50 -25.82 20.94
N ILE A 582 -0.41 -26.97 20.25
CA ILE A 582 -0.18 -27.02 18.80
C ILE A 582 -1.38 -26.43 18.05
N THR A 583 -2.61 -26.75 18.46
CA THR A 583 -3.82 -26.19 17.84
C THR A 583 -3.85 -24.67 17.97
N ALA A 584 -3.59 -24.14 19.18
CA ALA A 584 -3.48 -22.70 19.41
C ALA A 584 -2.42 -22.03 18.52
N ALA A 585 -1.23 -22.63 18.42
CA ALA A 585 -0.13 -22.10 17.62
C ALA A 585 -0.32 -22.24 16.09
N VAL A 586 -1.22 -23.12 15.62
CA VAL A 586 -1.48 -23.30 14.17
C VAL A 586 -2.68 -22.47 13.70
N LEU A 587 -3.65 -22.14 14.55
CA LEU A 587 -4.84 -21.36 14.17
C LEU A 587 -4.53 -20.01 13.45
N PRO A 588 -3.50 -19.23 13.82
CA PRO A 588 -3.11 -18.01 13.08
C PRO A 588 -2.43 -18.26 11.72
N LEU A 589 -2.11 -19.52 11.37
CA LEU A 589 -1.70 -19.90 10.01
C LEU A 589 -2.89 -20.23 9.11
N VAL A 590 -4.02 -20.64 9.70
CA VAL A 590 -5.27 -20.98 8.96
C VAL A 590 -6.18 -19.75 8.79
N GLY A 591 -5.65 -18.54 9.01
CA GLY A 591 -6.36 -17.27 8.79
C GLY A 591 -7.31 -16.83 9.91
N VAL A 592 -7.31 -17.49 11.08
CA VAL A 592 -8.18 -17.09 12.22
C VAL A 592 -7.67 -15.83 12.91
N ASN A 593 -6.35 -15.67 12.97
CA ASN A 593 -5.60 -14.45 13.30
C ASN A 593 -4.38 -14.42 12.34
N THR A 594 -3.40 -13.54 12.52
CA THR A 594 -2.17 -13.52 11.71
C THR A 594 -0.96 -13.05 12.51
N TYR A 595 0.17 -13.74 12.34
CA TYR A 595 1.47 -13.35 12.93
C TYR A 595 2.11 -12.14 12.23
N GLN A 596 1.68 -11.81 11.02
CA GLN A 596 2.35 -10.86 10.14
C GLN A 596 2.18 -9.39 10.61
N ARG A 597 1.22 -9.12 11.51
CA ARG A 597 0.85 -7.76 11.94
C ARG A 597 1.89 -7.03 12.78
N VAL A 598 2.83 -7.71 13.43
CA VAL A 598 3.80 -7.06 14.34
C VAL A 598 5.21 -7.57 14.06
N SER A 599 6.21 -6.67 14.11
CA SER A 599 7.63 -6.98 13.90
C SER A 599 8.20 -8.16 14.71
N ILE A 600 7.59 -8.51 15.85
CA ILE A 600 7.98 -9.65 16.73
C ILE A 600 7.11 -10.90 16.52
N CYS A 601 6.27 -10.93 15.49
CA CYS A 601 5.54 -12.12 15.03
C CYS A 601 4.54 -12.71 16.04
N LEU A 602 3.89 -11.87 16.85
CA LEU A 602 2.83 -12.27 17.77
C LEU A 602 1.43 -12.03 17.16
N PRO A 603 0.42 -12.88 17.46
CA PRO A 603 -0.90 -12.86 16.82
C PRO A 603 -1.80 -11.79 17.45
N MET A 604 -1.48 -10.53 17.15
CA MET A 604 -2.10 -9.34 17.73
C MET A 604 -3.10 -8.66 16.79
N ASP A 605 -3.61 -9.36 15.76
CA ASP A 605 -4.64 -8.79 14.89
C ASP A 605 -5.96 -8.61 15.68
N THR A 606 -6.55 -7.42 15.56
CA THR A 606 -7.81 -7.03 16.18
C THR A 606 -8.81 -6.48 15.17
N GLU A 607 -8.62 -6.65 13.87
CA GLU A 607 -9.58 -6.18 12.85
C GLU A 607 -10.80 -7.10 12.77
N SER A 608 -10.58 -8.40 12.56
CA SER A 608 -11.68 -9.35 12.42
C SER A 608 -12.25 -9.82 13.76
N THR A 609 -13.54 -10.17 13.77
CA THR A 609 -14.21 -10.75 14.95
C THR A 609 -13.61 -12.09 15.36
N ALA A 610 -13.18 -12.91 14.39
CA ALA A 610 -12.48 -14.18 14.63
C ALA A 610 -11.11 -13.95 15.28
N ALA A 611 -10.34 -12.96 14.81
CA ALA A 611 -9.02 -12.62 15.36
C ALA A 611 -9.12 -12.14 16.81
N ARG A 612 -10.10 -11.27 17.11
CA ARG A 612 -10.44 -10.85 18.49
C ARG A 612 -10.84 -12.04 19.37
N ALA A 613 -11.72 -12.91 18.89
CA ALA A 613 -12.20 -14.07 19.65
C ALA A 613 -11.07 -15.07 19.97
N TYR A 614 -10.17 -15.31 19.00
CA TYR A 614 -8.95 -16.09 19.23
C TYR A 614 -8.09 -15.46 20.33
N LEU A 615 -7.73 -14.18 20.21
CA LEU A 615 -6.87 -13.49 21.17
C LEU A 615 -7.47 -13.48 22.59
N VAL A 616 -8.76 -13.18 22.72
CA VAL A 616 -9.48 -13.22 24.00
C VAL A 616 -9.52 -14.63 24.59
N SER A 617 -9.69 -15.68 23.77
CA SER A 617 -9.74 -17.06 24.28
C SER A 617 -8.40 -17.53 24.84
N VAL A 618 -7.27 -17.22 24.18
CA VAL A 618 -5.91 -17.53 24.67
C VAL A 618 -5.57 -16.74 25.94
N LEU A 619 -5.88 -15.44 25.99
CA LEU A 619 -5.67 -14.61 27.20
C LEU A 619 -6.54 -15.10 28.37
N THR A 620 -7.78 -15.53 28.11
CA THR A 620 -8.68 -16.08 29.14
C THR A 620 -8.22 -17.45 29.62
N ALA A 621 -7.74 -18.33 28.74
CA ALA A 621 -7.16 -19.62 29.12
C ALA A 621 -5.96 -19.45 30.06
N ASN A 622 -5.06 -18.51 29.75
CA ASN A 622 -3.92 -18.14 30.60
C ASN A 622 -4.36 -17.59 31.97
N LEU A 623 -5.41 -16.75 32.02
CA LEU A 623 -5.98 -16.25 33.28
C LEU A 623 -6.60 -17.39 34.12
N VAL A 624 -7.35 -18.30 33.50
CA VAL A 624 -7.94 -19.48 34.18
C VAL A 624 -6.84 -20.40 34.71
N ALA A 625 -5.79 -20.66 33.94
CA ALA A 625 -4.62 -21.43 34.37
C ALA A 625 -3.95 -20.81 35.60
N PHE A 626 -3.74 -19.48 35.60
CA PHE A 626 -3.23 -18.74 36.76
C PHE A 626 -4.13 -18.88 38.00
N MET A 627 -5.46 -18.78 37.84
CA MET A 627 -6.40 -18.94 38.95
C MET A 627 -6.38 -20.36 39.52
N VAL A 628 -6.30 -21.40 38.68
CA VAL A 628 -6.14 -22.81 39.12
C VAL A 628 -4.85 -22.99 39.90
N VAL A 629 -3.72 -22.43 39.43
CA VAL A 629 -2.43 -22.43 40.14
C VAL A 629 -2.57 -21.79 41.53
N CYS A 630 -3.15 -20.60 41.62
CA CYS A 630 -3.34 -19.88 42.88
C CYS A 630 -4.23 -20.64 43.87
N LEU A 631 -5.36 -21.20 43.43
CA LEU A 631 -6.25 -22.01 44.27
C LEU A 631 -5.58 -23.28 44.79
N CYS A 632 -4.82 -23.99 43.93
CA CYS A 632 -4.05 -25.16 44.33
C CYS A 632 -3.05 -24.83 45.46
N TYR A 633 -2.30 -23.74 45.33
CA TYR A 633 -1.31 -23.36 46.33
C TYR A 633 -1.89 -22.73 47.59
N LEU A 634 -3.00 -21.98 47.50
CA LEU A 634 -3.74 -21.51 48.68
C LEU A 634 -4.23 -22.71 49.51
N HIS A 635 -4.78 -23.74 48.85
CA HIS A 635 -5.20 -24.97 49.54
C HIS A 635 -4.01 -25.73 50.14
N ILE A 636 -2.85 -25.82 49.45
CA ILE A 636 -1.62 -26.38 50.03
C ILE A 636 -1.18 -25.60 51.28
N TYR A 637 -1.18 -24.27 51.22
CA TYR A 637 -0.79 -23.40 52.33
C TYR A 637 -1.69 -23.63 53.55
N CYS A 638 -3.01 -23.61 53.36
CA CYS A 638 -3.97 -23.87 54.43
C CYS A 638 -3.82 -25.29 55.02
N MET A 639 -3.60 -26.33 54.19
CA MET A 639 -3.36 -27.69 54.69
C MET A 639 -2.09 -27.80 55.54
N VAL A 640 -1.00 -27.15 55.14
CA VAL A 640 0.30 -27.20 55.84
C VAL A 640 0.27 -26.36 57.13
N HIS A 641 -0.44 -25.24 57.15
CA HIS A 641 -0.55 -24.39 58.33
C HIS A 641 -1.57 -24.91 59.36
N ASN A 642 -2.61 -25.64 58.93
CA ASN A 642 -3.67 -26.13 59.81
C ASN A 642 -3.39 -27.52 60.41
N SER A 643 -2.20 -28.10 60.21
CA SER A 643 -1.81 -29.36 60.86
C SER A 643 -1.25 -29.10 62.26
N GLN A 644 -1.88 -29.65 63.30
CA GLN A 644 -1.53 -29.52 64.73
C GLN A 644 -0.18 -30.18 65.15
N HIS A 645 0.78 -30.36 64.26
CA HIS A 645 2.07 -30.99 64.56
C HIS A 645 3.23 -30.07 64.16
N ALA A 646 4.31 -30.08 64.95
CA ALA A 646 5.43 -29.17 64.82
C ALA A 646 6.05 -29.24 63.41
N SER A 647 5.90 -28.16 62.65
CA SER A 647 6.30 -28.12 61.24
C SER A 647 7.82 -28.18 61.10
N SER A 648 8.31 -29.13 60.28
CA SER A 648 9.74 -29.30 60.08
C SER A 648 10.33 -28.09 59.36
N ARG A 649 11.55 -27.67 59.74
CA ARG A 649 12.33 -26.65 59.00
C ARG A 649 12.54 -27.01 57.52
N SER A 650 12.37 -28.29 57.15
CA SER A 650 12.26 -28.76 55.76
C SER A 650 11.14 -28.04 54.98
N ASP A 651 9.94 -27.98 55.56
CA ASP A 651 8.72 -27.82 54.77
C ASP A 651 8.40 -26.35 54.53
N ASN A 652 8.81 -25.48 55.47
CA ASN A 652 8.86 -24.03 55.25
C ASN A 652 9.84 -23.67 54.10
N SER A 653 10.94 -24.42 53.93
CA SER A 653 11.85 -24.26 52.77
C SER A 653 11.20 -24.67 51.45
N MET A 654 10.33 -25.68 51.46
CA MET A 654 9.53 -26.07 50.29
C MET A 654 8.47 -25.00 49.97
N ALA A 655 7.68 -24.59 50.97
CA ALA A 655 6.63 -23.60 50.82
C ALA A 655 7.15 -22.25 50.27
N LYS A 656 8.28 -21.75 50.80
CA LYS A 656 8.89 -20.49 50.32
C LYS A 656 9.33 -20.57 48.84
N ARG A 657 9.77 -21.74 48.36
CA ARG A 657 10.10 -21.95 46.93
C ARG A 657 8.85 -21.98 46.06
N MET A 658 7.78 -22.61 46.54
CA MET A 658 6.49 -22.69 45.82
C MET A 658 5.85 -21.29 45.74
N ALA A 659 5.90 -20.50 46.81
CA ALA A 659 5.42 -19.11 46.83
C ALA A 659 6.19 -18.20 45.84
N ALA A 660 7.52 -18.34 45.78
CA ALA A 660 8.35 -17.58 44.83
C ALA A 660 7.94 -17.85 43.36
N LEU A 661 7.64 -19.11 43.01
CA LEU A 661 7.19 -19.51 41.68
C LEU A 661 5.84 -18.90 41.28
N ILE A 662 4.87 -18.83 42.21
CA ILE A 662 3.58 -18.17 41.97
C ILE A 662 3.81 -16.67 41.70
N PHE A 663 4.64 -16.04 42.54
CA PHE A 663 4.92 -14.61 42.46
C PHE A 663 5.65 -14.23 41.16
N THR A 664 6.64 -15.02 40.72
CA THR A 664 7.33 -14.76 39.45
C THR A 664 6.44 -14.99 38.24
N ASN A 665 5.61 -16.05 38.24
CA ASN A 665 4.66 -16.28 37.17
C ASN A 665 3.59 -15.17 37.11
N PHE A 666 3.10 -14.68 38.26
CA PHE A 666 2.21 -13.53 38.34
C PHE A 666 2.86 -12.26 37.76
N LEU A 667 4.07 -11.91 38.21
CA LEU A 667 4.77 -10.71 37.73
C LEU A 667 5.09 -10.73 36.24
N CYS A 668 5.33 -11.91 35.65
CA CYS A 668 5.56 -12.04 34.21
C CYS A 668 4.27 -12.01 33.39
N LEU A 669 3.21 -12.68 33.86
CA LEU A 669 1.97 -12.90 33.08
C LEU A 669 0.92 -11.80 33.27
N ALA A 670 0.76 -11.25 34.48
CA ALA A 670 -0.29 -10.28 34.77
C ALA A 670 -0.19 -8.98 33.95
N PRO A 671 1.00 -8.39 33.69
CA PRO A 671 1.10 -7.23 32.81
C PRO A 671 0.66 -7.56 31.38
N VAL A 672 1.07 -8.72 30.84
CA VAL A 672 0.73 -9.17 29.48
C VAL A 672 -0.78 -9.35 29.33
N CYS A 673 -1.42 -10.04 30.28
CA CYS A 673 -2.88 -10.20 30.27
C CYS A 673 -3.64 -8.86 30.40
N PHE A 674 -3.17 -7.94 31.27
CA PHE A 674 -3.80 -6.64 31.46
C PHE A 674 -3.78 -5.80 30.17
N TYR A 675 -2.63 -5.65 29.52
CA TYR A 675 -2.54 -4.85 28.29
C TYR A 675 -3.18 -5.54 27.09
N GLY A 676 -3.13 -6.87 27.00
CA GLY A 676 -3.84 -7.64 25.97
C GLY A 676 -5.36 -7.40 26.04
N LEU A 677 -5.95 -7.48 27.23
CA LEU A 677 -7.36 -7.17 27.44
C LEU A 677 -7.67 -5.69 27.17
N SER A 678 -6.85 -4.76 27.67
CA SER A 678 -7.00 -3.31 27.44
C SER A 678 -7.03 -2.94 25.95
N ALA A 679 -6.24 -3.62 25.12
CA ALA A 679 -6.27 -3.48 23.67
C ALA A 679 -7.60 -3.97 23.07
N THR A 680 -8.07 -5.17 23.47
CA THR A 680 -9.34 -5.74 22.94
C THR A 680 -10.60 -4.94 23.31
N PHE A 681 -10.56 -4.10 24.35
CA PHE A 681 -11.65 -3.19 24.71
C PHE A 681 -11.56 -1.79 24.05
N ASN A 682 -10.73 -1.63 23.01
CA ASN A 682 -10.49 -0.37 22.29
C ASN A 682 -10.10 0.82 23.21
N ARG A 683 -9.44 0.54 24.33
CA ARG A 683 -8.90 1.54 25.25
C ARG A 683 -7.42 1.25 25.56
N PRO A 684 -6.49 1.57 24.64
CA PRO A 684 -5.06 1.43 24.89
C PRO A 684 -4.60 2.43 25.96
N LEU A 685 -4.42 1.95 27.20
CA LEU A 685 -3.99 2.77 28.36
C LEU A 685 -2.50 3.13 28.37
N MET A 686 -1.73 2.70 27.36
CA MET A 686 -0.29 2.94 27.19
C MET A 686 0.03 3.11 25.70
N THR A 687 1.14 3.79 25.40
CA THR A 687 1.64 3.84 24.01
C THR A 687 2.06 2.43 23.56
N PHE A 688 1.85 2.09 22.29
CA PHE A 688 2.27 0.80 21.74
C PHE A 688 3.79 0.64 21.73
N THR A 689 4.56 1.74 21.67
CA THR A 689 6.02 1.71 21.76
C THR A 689 6.48 1.28 23.15
N ASP A 690 5.83 1.74 24.22
CA ASP A 690 6.13 1.30 25.59
C ASP A 690 5.54 -0.08 25.91
N SER A 691 4.40 -0.46 25.33
CA SER A 691 3.88 -1.82 25.46
C SER A 691 4.77 -2.85 24.77
N LYS A 692 5.45 -2.52 23.66
CA LYS A 692 6.53 -3.36 23.09
C LYS A 692 7.68 -3.59 24.08
N VAL A 693 8.14 -2.56 24.79
CA VAL A 693 9.19 -2.69 25.83
C VAL A 693 8.75 -3.68 26.90
N LEU A 694 7.53 -3.51 27.41
CA LEU A 694 6.96 -4.36 28.45
C LEU A 694 6.74 -5.81 27.98
N LEU A 695 6.22 -6.00 26.76
CA LEU A 695 5.96 -7.33 26.19
C LEU A 695 7.27 -8.10 25.95
N VAL A 696 8.29 -7.46 25.37
CA VAL A 696 9.63 -8.05 25.17
C VAL A 696 10.32 -8.37 26.50
N LEU A 697 10.06 -7.60 27.57
CA LEU A 697 10.66 -7.83 28.88
C LEU A 697 9.95 -8.94 29.67
N PHE A 698 8.64 -8.85 29.88
CA PHE A 698 7.93 -9.68 30.86
C PHE A 698 7.44 -11.02 30.29
N TYR A 699 7.01 -11.08 29.02
CA TYR A 699 6.54 -12.33 28.39
C TYR A 699 7.59 -13.47 28.45
N PRO A 700 8.91 -13.23 28.21
CA PRO A 700 9.90 -14.31 28.18
C PRO A 700 10.66 -14.51 29.51
N LEU A 701 10.57 -13.57 30.46
CA LEU A 701 11.33 -13.63 31.71
C LEU A 701 11.02 -14.89 32.55
N ASN A 702 9.80 -15.40 32.46
CA ASN A 702 9.34 -16.60 33.18
C ASN A 702 10.22 -17.83 32.86
N SER A 703 10.54 -18.02 31.57
CA SER A 703 11.34 -19.14 31.05
C SER A 703 12.82 -19.11 31.47
N CYS A 704 13.36 -17.94 31.82
CA CYS A 704 14.67 -17.82 32.46
C CYS A 704 14.63 -18.17 33.95
N VAL A 705 13.48 -18.01 34.61
CA VAL A 705 13.34 -18.08 36.07
C VAL A 705 13.01 -19.50 36.56
N HIS A 706 12.23 -20.27 35.79
CA HIS A 706 11.87 -21.65 36.13
C HIS A 706 13.07 -22.57 36.45
N PRO A 707 14.19 -22.59 35.68
CA PRO A 707 15.32 -23.50 35.94
C PRO A 707 15.96 -23.30 37.32
N PHE A 708 16.03 -22.05 37.80
CA PHE A 708 16.65 -21.74 39.08
C PHE A 708 15.82 -22.28 40.26
N PHE A 709 14.51 -22.03 40.26
CA PHE A 709 13.63 -22.44 41.35
C PHE A 709 13.32 -23.95 41.34
N TYR A 710 13.10 -24.56 40.17
CA TYR A 710 12.72 -25.97 40.05
C TYR A 710 13.91 -26.94 40.04
N ALA A 711 15.02 -26.58 39.42
CA ALA A 711 16.17 -27.47 39.24
C ALA A 711 17.38 -27.01 40.06
N ILE A 712 18.04 -25.93 39.63
CA ILE A 712 19.41 -25.56 40.05
C ILE A 712 19.53 -25.43 41.58
N LEU A 713 18.61 -24.70 42.22
CA LEU A 713 18.66 -24.47 43.67
C LEU A 713 18.25 -25.69 44.53
N THR A 714 18.03 -26.88 43.96
CA THR A 714 17.61 -28.08 44.70
C THR A 714 18.79 -28.98 45.09
N LYS A 715 18.76 -29.52 46.31
CA LYS A 715 19.79 -30.46 46.81
C LYS A 715 19.87 -31.74 45.97
N ALA A 716 18.75 -32.16 45.36
CA ALA A 716 18.70 -33.33 44.48
C ALA A 716 19.41 -33.07 43.14
N PHE A 717 19.19 -31.90 42.52
CA PHE A 717 19.88 -31.51 41.30
C PHE A 717 21.37 -31.29 41.52
N HIS A 718 21.77 -30.62 42.61
CA HIS A 718 23.20 -30.49 43.00
C HIS A 718 23.92 -31.83 43.16
N ARG A 719 23.22 -32.86 43.67
CA ARG A 719 23.76 -34.23 43.74
C ARG A 719 23.89 -34.85 42.35
N ASP A 720 22.84 -34.73 41.53
CA ASP A 720 22.80 -35.33 40.19
C ASP A 720 23.79 -34.63 39.21
N THR A 721 24.08 -33.33 39.38
CA THR A 721 25.18 -32.62 38.67
C THR A 721 26.57 -33.01 39.17
N LEU A 722 26.78 -33.17 40.48
CA LEU A 722 28.06 -33.70 41.01
C LEU A 722 28.35 -35.10 40.47
N MET A 723 27.32 -35.93 40.30
CA MET A 723 27.45 -37.23 39.64
C MET A 723 27.82 -37.09 38.16
N LEU A 724 27.19 -36.16 37.42
CA LEU A 724 27.53 -35.88 36.01
C LEU A 724 28.97 -35.38 35.84
N LEU A 725 29.38 -34.37 36.63
CA LEU A 725 30.75 -33.83 36.63
C LEU A 725 31.79 -34.92 36.91
N SER A 726 31.52 -35.81 37.88
CA SER A 726 32.43 -36.92 38.20
C SER A 726 32.59 -37.94 37.06
N ARG A 727 31.59 -38.09 36.18
CA ARG A 727 31.70 -38.89 34.94
C ARG A 727 32.50 -38.17 33.85
N MET A 728 32.50 -36.84 33.85
CA MET A 728 33.32 -36.01 32.96
C MET A 728 34.73 -35.73 33.53
N GLY A 729 35.19 -36.49 34.53
CA GLY A 729 36.51 -36.38 35.15
C GLY A 729 36.67 -35.25 36.18
N LEU A 730 35.70 -34.34 36.31
CA LEU A 730 35.78 -33.17 37.17
C LEU A 730 35.21 -33.44 38.58
N CYS A 731 35.79 -32.81 39.60
CA CYS A 731 35.34 -32.86 41.01
C CYS A 731 35.16 -34.27 41.64
N GLN A 732 35.84 -35.31 41.13
CA GLN A 732 35.76 -36.69 41.65
C GLN A 732 35.90 -36.78 43.18
N ARG A 733 36.82 -36.02 43.78
CA ARG A 733 37.10 -36.01 45.24
C ARG A 733 35.88 -35.56 46.06
N GLN A 734 35.08 -34.62 45.56
CA GLN A 734 33.85 -34.15 46.21
C GLN A 734 32.69 -35.14 46.04
N ALA A 735 32.55 -35.74 44.85
CA ALA A 735 31.56 -36.79 44.61
C ALA A 735 31.79 -38.01 45.53
N HIS A 736 33.05 -38.39 45.78
CA HIS A 736 33.39 -39.48 46.70
C HIS A 736 33.04 -39.15 48.17
N LEU A 737 33.33 -37.93 48.64
CA LEU A 737 32.98 -37.46 49.99
C LEU A 737 31.47 -37.35 50.23
N TYR A 738 30.68 -37.05 49.20
CA TYR A 738 29.22 -37.11 49.30
C TYR A 738 28.67 -38.54 49.33
N ARG A 739 29.40 -39.50 48.76
CA ARG A 739 29.06 -40.93 48.77
C ARG A 739 29.27 -41.56 50.14
N SER A 740 30.39 -41.26 50.82
CA SER A 740 30.68 -41.80 52.15
C SER A 740 29.73 -41.28 53.24
N ARG A 741 29.32 -40.00 53.17
CA ARG A 741 28.34 -39.41 54.11
C ARG A 741 26.95 -40.07 54.11
N LEU A 742 26.59 -40.88 53.12
CA LEU A 742 25.34 -41.66 53.16
C LEU A 742 25.48 -42.96 53.97
N PHE A 743 26.65 -43.59 54.00
CA PHE A 743 26.85 -44.87 54.70
C PHE A 743 26.99 -44.70 56.21
N THR A 744 27.39 -43.52 56.70
CA THR A 744 27.59 -43.26 58.13
C THR A 744 26.32 -42.96 58.92
N VAL A 745 25.13 -43.04 58.30
CA VAL A 745 23.83 -42.67 58.93
C VAL A 745 22.93 -43.90 59.15
N SER A 746 23.50 -45.09 59.29
CA SER A 746 22.75 -46.29 59.73
C SER A 746 23.60 -47.32 60.50
N PRO A 747 23.91 -47.08 61.78
CA PRO A 747 24.25 -48.12 62.73
C PRO A 747 23.01 -48.55 63.55
N HIS A 748 22.64 -49.83 63.41
CA HIS A 748 21.76 -50.66 64.27
C HIS A 748 20.89 -49.98 65.35
N ILE A 749 19.56 -50.07 65.17
CA ILE A 749 18.64 -50.34 66.28
C ILE A 749 18.10 -51.76 66.10
N TYR A 750 18.71 -52.70 66.82
CA TYR A 750 18.17 -54.04 67.09
C TYR A 750 18.47 -54.35 68.55
N ARG A 751 17.44 -54.24 69.41
CA ARG A 751 17.44 -54.80 70.77
C ARG A 751 16.35 -55.85 70.82
N GLY A 752 16.75 -57.12 70.85
CA GLY A 752 15.82 -58.22 71.13
C GLY A 752 15.39 -58.20 72.60
N SER A 753 14.13 -58.57 72.85
CA SER A 753 13.65 -58.93 74.18
C SER A 753 14.17 -60.31 74.61
N PRO A 754 14.41 -60.55 75.91
CA PRO A 754 14.75 -61.89 76.41
C PRO A 754 13.52 -62.81 76.39
N PRO A 755 13.71 -64.14 76.29
CA PRO A 755 12.64 -65.12 76.46
C PRO A 755 12.33 -65.41 77.94
N GLN A 756 11.10 -65.84 78.20
CA GLN A 756 10.79 -66.92 79.14
C GLN A 756 10.59 -68.20 78.33
#